data_AF-A0A364N1X6-F1
#
_entry.id   AF-A0A364N1X6-F1
#
_cell.length_a   1.000
_cell.length_b   1.000
_cell.length_c   1.000
_cell.angle_alpha   90.00
_cell.angle_beta   90.00
_cell.angle_gamma   90.00
#
_symmetry.space_group_name_H-M   'P 1'
#
loop_
_entity.id
_entity.type
_entity.pdbx_description
1 polymer ?
#
loop_
_entity_poly.entity_id
_entity_poly.type
_entity_poly.pdbx_seq_one_letter_code
_entity_poly.pdbx_strand_id
1 'polypeptide(L)'
;MPDFGPSRECSPSALDALNQPKPRAGASQTSMLLKLPDDIFKCVMDYLNRDAAWSLKRLCKGMADSVTVNQLLYRYPIQLNDVRDIRLGDWKYRSIGIIRWMSFMESINDSNRRHVHKLAMSHWASIDDFKWIEENLPCLVSLDISAIKDFVWTPEETWTWKMMANACPDLFGRLEELEVANWADYTAHSRIEYSYSYQDYRFKQGFRISRRRDGGSVANAIFPICTRLKTLAIRERYSGFHTWNEWEVHQRVCCLVDGVQKYCPDTMTKLRVHDYAPYRSLFSTDATKWSHIKDVEIGLYSWMEDRRDRDVIGPIPYRITQGHHHREEEEAFDNKTFDSCRRDHMSLGNHVVQGVGASFEDLLQSLQTISKKYPDINIKPIRNLQNITLHPFHLVNVMQRRNHFGQTPQQVNDQAMSDPSSKPEVQDALRWLAQKCDWKPVLAWESMMCDVFPANLEPNRTFLPKPDILSRIQTMVTQLRGLNIPIRISMGDRGNTCPSSGLDGSLFFGPFKTFVGEGPDRREVLLPTQAVFSLTPIASMVDELTIQYPADVPGVSGWLRGAKRPTPAEKVLMEREMIGWRRFWMRYASQFKNLKKLTANVPNEIYEDWGKSDLAGLLEDERWQMLEVEDKQDYAHYGSFLPFSNPSTLRYRFPRNRGKAKFVQRVFFRLDEEPLNLVLAHPELTDKEREEREITDEMIKDKDVSETGLEHRFWPKREDENLEGKSDEKDVKRKRSDTEEAGLNGESAVETLEAKRQRIEHEGIARFLDAL
;
A
#
# COMPACT_ATOMS: atom_id res chain seq x y z
N MET A 1 57.13 -12.88 16.96
CA MET A 1 57.61 -12.91 15.55
C MET A 1 57.18 -14.23 14.94
N PRO A 2 56.59 -14.23 13.74
CA PRO A 2 57.07 -13.49 12.57
C PRO A 2 56.28 -12.22 12.23
N ASP A 3 57.01 -11.29 11.61
CA ASP A 3 56.60 -10.01 11.05
C ASP A 3 55.88 -10.17 9.70
N PHE A 4 54.83 -9.36 9.49
CA PHE A 4 54.53 -8.73 8.19
C PHE A 4 53.80 -7.39 8.41
N GLY A 5 54.53 -6.30 8.14
CA GLY A 5 54.18 -4.96 7.63
C GLY A 5 52.85 -4.24 8.01
N PRO A 6 52.90 -2.93 8.34
CA PRO A 6 51.72 -2.08 8.39
C PRO A 6 51.38 -1.55 6.98
N SER A 7 50.16 -1.79 6.49
CA SER A 7 49.64 -1.09 5.30
C SER A 7 48.58 -0.08 5.72
N ARG A 8 48.98 1.18 5.69
CA ARG A 8 48.13 2.38 5.68
C ARG A 8 47.52 2.58 4.28
N GLU A 9 46.47 3.42 4.25
CA GLU A 9 45.83 4.09 3.10
C GLU A 9 44.78 3.25 2.33
N CYS A 10 43.54 3.68 2.08
CA CYS A 10 42.97 5.03 2.10
C CYS A 10 41.43 5.02 2.23
N SER A 11 40.91 6.07 2.86
CA SER A 11 39.53 6.50 3.04
C SER A 11 38.77 6.77 1.72
N PRO A 12 37.44 6.97 1.73
CA PRO A 12 36.80 7.98 0.91
C PRO A 12 36.80 9.29 1.70
N SER A 13 37.85 10.08 1.50
CA SER A 13 37.85 11.51 1.77
C SER A 13 36.76 12.20 0.94
N ALA A 14 36.37 13.41 1.39
CA ALA A 14 35.73 14.42 0.58
C ALA A 14 36.23 14.36 -0.88
N LEU A 15 35.30 14.26 -1.81
CA LEU A 15 35.61 14.34 -3.23
C LEU A 15 36.15 15.74 -3.53
N ASP A 16 37.47 15.87 -3.57
CA ASP A 16 38.12 16.94 -4.31
C ASP A 16 38.58 16.43 -5.68
N ALA A 17 38.17 17.18 -6.69
CA ALA A 17 38.39 17.13 -8.14
C ALA A 17 39.20 15.95 -8.75
N LEU A 18 38.53 14.86 -9.11
CA LEU A 18 38.99 13.99 -10.20
C LEU A 18 38.53 14.57 -11.55
N ASN A 19 39.44 15.30 -12.21
CA ASN A 19 39.45 15.64 -13.64
C ASN A 19 38.06 15.79 -14.29
N GLN A 20 37.29 16.79 -13.84
CA GLN A 20 36.20 17.28 -14.67
C GLN A 20 36.82 17.92 -15.93
N PRO A 21 36.38 17.56 -17.15
CA PRO A 21 36.79 18.28 -18.35
C PRO A 21 36.49 19.77 -18.13
N LYS A 22 37.47 20.65 -18.44
CA LYS A 22 37.32 22.10 -18.39
C LYS A 22 35.91 22.49 -18.87
N PRO A 23 35.16 23.33 -18.12
CA PRO A 23 33.82 23.71 -18.51
C PRO A 23 33.89 24.35 -19.88
N ARG A 24 33.37 23.65 -20.90
CA ARG A 24 32.98 24.31 -22.14
C ARG A 24 31.96 25.36 -21.74
N ALA A 25 32.19 26.60 -22.19
CA ALA A 25 31.30 27.74 -21.96
C ALA A 25 29.83 27.27 -22.03
N GLY A 26 29.13 27.43 -20.90
CA GLY A 26 27.86 26.76 -20.67
C GLY A 26 26.84 27.11 -21.74
N ALA A 27 26.21 26.10 -22.32
CA ALA A 27 24.86 26.28 -22.83
C ALA A 27 24.04 26.83 -21.67
N SER A 28 23.41 27.99 -21.86
CA SER A 28 22.57 28.60 -20.83
C SER A 28 21.52 27.57 -20.40
N GLN A 29 21.61 27.09 -19.16
CA GLN A 29 20.57 26.23 -18.62
C GLN A 29 19.31 27.08 -18.49
N THR A 30 18.37 26.86 -19.40
CA THR A 30 17.09 27.56 -19.51
C THR A 30 16.03 27.04 -18.53
N SER A 31 16.43 26.31 -17.48
CA SER A 31 15.49 25.80 -16.49
C SER A 31 14.88 26.97 -15.71
N MET A 32 13.57 27.20 -15.88
CA MET A 32 12.83 28.20 -15.11
C MET A 32 12.87 27.90 -13.60
N LEU A 33 13.02 26.63 -13.20
CA LEU A 33 13.16 26.22 -11.81
C LEU A 33 14.39 26.86 -11.13
N LEU A 34 15.52 26.94 -11.85
CA LEU A 34 16.75 27.55 -11.33
C LEU A 34 16.71 29.09 -11.32
N LYS A 35 15.66 29.69 -11.90
CA LYS A 35 15.42 31.13 -11.94
C LYS A 35 14.35 31.57 -10.95
N LEU A 36 13.73 30.65 -10.22
CA LEU A 36 12.76 30.99 -9.19
C LEU A 36 13.47 31.74 -8.06
N PRO A 37 12.90 32.86 -7.60
CA PRO A 37 13.27 33.46 -6.32
C PRO A 37 13.26 32.42 -5.18
N ASP A 38 14.19 32.53 -4.22
CA ASP A 38 14.39 31.51 -3.18
C ASP A 38 13.16 31.34 -2.26
N ASP A 39 12.36 32.38 -2.08
CA ASP A 39 11.08 32.35 -1.36
C ASP A 39 10.02 31.52 -2.11
N ILE A 40 9.89 31.70 -3.43
CA ILE A 40 8.99 30.87 -4.26
C ILE A 40 9.50 29.44 -4.32
N PHE A 41 10.81 29.25 -4.43
CA PHE A 41 11.42 27.93 -4.44
C PHE A 41 11.17 27.21 -3.10
N LYS A 42 11.26 27.89 -1.96
CA LYS A 42 10.89 27.33 -0.64
C LYS A 42 9.45 26.83 -0.61
N CYS A 43 8.50 27.56 -1.20
CA CYS A 43 7.11 27.08 -1.31
C CYS A 43 7.01 25.76 -2.09
N VAL A 44 7.81 25.57 -3.14
CA VAL A 44 7.88 24.30 -3.88
C VAL A 44 8.53 23.20 -3.02
N MET A 45 9.60 23.55 -2.30
CA MET A 45 10.34 22.62 -1.44
C MET A 45 9.50 22.08 -0.27
N ASP A 46 8.51 22.84 0.21
CA ASP A 46 7.58 22.38 1.24
C ASP A 46 6.73 21.17 0.81
N TYR A 47 6.61 20.92 -0.50
CA TYR A 47 5.92 19.74 -1.05
C TYR A 47 6.86 18.57 -1.38
N LEU A 48 8.17 18.77 -1.27
CA LEU A 48 9.14 17.72 -1.58
C LEU A 48 9.55 16.95 -0.33
N ASN A 49 9.71 15.65 -0.49
CA ASN A 49 10.28 14.81 0.55
C ASN A 49 11.82 14.76 0.43
N ARG A 50 12.46 14.15 1.42
CA ARG A 50 13.93 13.95 1.47
C ARG A 50 14.49 13.32 0.19
N ASP A 51 13.79 12.34 -0.36
CA ASP A 51 14.29 11.55 -1.50
C ASP A 51 14.19 12.35 -2.81
N ALA A 52 13.15 13.16 -2.95
CA ALA A 52 13.04 14.16 -4.02
C ALA A 52 14.13 15.24 -3.89
N ALA A 53 14.42 15.70 -2.68
CA ALA A 53 15.51 16.64 -2.41
C ALA A 53 16.89 16.06 -2.80
N TRP A 54 17.14 14.79 -2.48
CA TRP A 54 18.34 14.07 -2.90
C TRP A 54 18.43 13.96 -4.42
N SER A 55 17.30 13.68 -5.07
CA SER A 55 17.20 13.62 -6.53
C SER A 55 17.51 14.97 -7.17
N LEU A 56 16.98 16.07 -6.62
CA LEU A 56 17.33 17.42 -7.06
C LEU A 56 18.82 17.70 -6.91
N LYS A 57 19.41 17.38 -5.75
CA LYS A 57 20.84 17.57 -5.49
C LYS A 57 21.72 16.79 -6.47
N ARG A 58 21.31 15.57 -6.84
CA ARG A 58 22.06 14.69 -7.76
C ARG A 58 21.90 15.06 -9.24
N LEU A 59 20.68 15.44 -9.64
CA LEU A 59 20.33 15.61 -11.06
C LEU A 59 20.52 17.06 -11.55
N CYS A 60 20.38 18.04 -10.67
CA CYS A 60 20.46 19.45 -11.03
C CYS A 60 21.80 20.06 -10.56
N LYS A 61 22.74 20.29 -11.48
CA LYS A 61 24.08 20.82 -11.18
C LYS A 61 24.08 22.14 -10.36
N GLY A 62 23.06 22.98 -10.52
CA GLY A 62 22.91 24.23 -9.73
C GLY A 62 22.27 24.06 -8.35
N MET A 63 21.74 22.87 -8.03
CA MET A 63 21.06 22.59 -6.76
C MET A 63 21.94 21.83 -5.77
N ALA A 64 23.14 21.40 -6.18
CA ALA A 64 24.11 20.73 -5.32
C ALA A 64 24.49 21.57 -4.09
N ASP A 65 24.66 22.88 -4.30
CA ASP A 65 25.10 23.85 -3.29
C ASP A 65 23.93 24.68 -2.73
N SER A 66 22.69 24.36 -3.09
CA SER A 66 21.53 25.12 -2.62
C SER A 66 21.33 24.96 -1.11
N VAL A 67 21.35 26.09 -0.39
CA VAL A 67 21.08 26.15 1.06
C VAL A 67 19.69 25.60 1.35
N THR A 68 18.68 25.97 0.57
CA THR A 68 17.30 25.53 0.75
C THR A 68 17.14 24.01 0.56
N VAL A 69 17.84 23.42 -0.42
CA VAL A 69 17.86 21.96 -0.61
C VAL A 69 18.56 21.27 0.56
N ASN A 70 19.70 21.80 1.01
CA ASN A 70 20.41 21.27 2.17
C ASN A 70 19.58 21.37 3.45
N GLN A 71 18.85 22.47 3.67
CA GLN A 71 17.93 22.61 4.79
C GLN A 71 16.86 21.52 4.77
N LEU A 72 16.25 21.25 3.62
CA LEU A 72 15.25 20.17 3.51
C LEU A 72 15.87 18.79 3.78
N LEU A 73 17.06 18.50 3.26
CA LEU A 73 17.76 17.23 3.45
C LEU A 73 18.07 16.95 4.93
N TYR A 74 18.54 17.98 5.65
CA TYR A 74 18.90 17.85 7.06
C TYR A 74 17.72 18.03 8.02
N ARG A 75 16.55 18.50 7.56
CA ARG A 75 15.37 18.73 8.42
C ARG A 75 14.92 17.47 9.17
N TYR A 76 14.91 16.32 8.49
CA TYR A 76 14.57 15.02 9.05
C TYR A 76 15.46 13.92 8.41
N PRO A 77 16.74 13.84 8.82
CA PRO A 77 17.78 13.11 8.09
C PRO A 77 17.66 11.59 8.26
N ILE A 78 17.30 11.14 9.47
CA ILE A 78 16.99 9.74 9.80
C ILE A 78 15.52 9.68 10.21
N GLN A 79 14.73 8.98 9.41
CA GLN A 79 13.28 8.87 9.53
C GLN A 79 12.86 7.52 10.09
N LEU A 80 11.62 7.43 10.57
CA LEU A 80 11.06 6.18 11.09
C LEU A 80 11.30 4.98 10.17
N ASN A 81 11.03 5.09 8.87
CA ASN A 81 11.24 3.98 7.93
C ASN A 81 12.72 3.53 7.84
N ASP A 82 13.66 4.41 8.15
CA ASP A 82 15.07 4.04 8.22
C ASP A 82 15.38 3.23 9.49
N VAL A 83 14.65 3.44 10.58
CA VAL A 83 14.93 2.85 11.91
C VAL A 83 13.95 1.75 12.34
N ARG A 84 12.78 1.67 11.70
CA ARG A 84 11.64 0.79 12.04
C ARG A 84 11.80 -0.62 11.49
N ASP A 85 12.30 -0.75 10.27
CA ASP A 85 12.29 -2.02 9.52
C ASP A 85 13.59 -2.81 9.65
N ILE A 86 14.31 -2.62 10.76
CA ILE A 86 15.60 -3.25 10.94
C ILE A 86 15.57 -4.14 12.16
N ARG A 87 15.64 -5.44 11.89
CA ARG A 87 16.03 -6.45 12.88
C ARG A 87 17.37 -6.00 13.44
N LEU A 88 17.63 -6.09 14.76
CA LEU A 88 18.87 -5.59 15.41
C LEU A 88 20.16 -5.86 14.58
N GLY A 89 20.19 -6.97 13.83
CA GLY A 89 21.25 -7.28 12.89
C GLY A 89 21.48 -6.35 11.70
N ASP A 90 20.53 -5.59 11.16
CA ASP A 90 20.85 -4.68 10.03
C ASP A 90 21.44 -3.32 10.49
N TRP A 91 21.33 -2.98 11.77
CA TRP A 91 22.03 -1.83 12.37
C TRP A 91 23.33 -2.24 13.07
N LYS A 92 23.34 -3.37 13.78
CA LYS A 92 24.50 -3.83 14.58
C LYS A 92 25.44 -4.80 13.86
N TYR A 93 24.92 -5.70 13.02
CA TYR A 93 25.72 -6.74 12.34
C TYR A 93 25.91 -6.50 10.84
N ARG A 94 25.05 -5.72 10.19
CA ARG A 94 25.29 -5.16 8.86
C ARG A 94 25.81 -3.74 9.03
N SER A 95 26.88 -3.45 8.31
CA SER A 95 27.60 -2.18 8.41
C SER A 95 26.73 -0.98 8.00
N ILE A 96 25.66 -1.16 7.23
CA ILE A 96 24.89 -0.08 6.61
C ILE A 96 24.23 0.86 7.65
N GLY A 97 23.60 0.33 8.70
CA GLY A 97 22.92 1.17 9.69
C GLY A 97 23.91 1.96 10.55
N ILE A 98 24.83 1.29 11.24
CA ILE A 98 25.83 1.97 12.06
C ILE A 98 26.71 2.92 11.25
N ILE A 99 27.12 2.55 10.01
CA ILE A 99 27.83 3.46 9.11
C ILE A 99 26.97 4.67 8.81
N ARG A 100 25.65 4.50 8.59
CA ARG A 100 24.76 5.63 8.33
C ARG A 100 24.66 6.57 9.53
N TRP A 101 24.57 6.04 10.75
CA TRP A 101 24.58 6.86 11.96
C TRP A 101 25.92 7.59 12.13
N MET A 102 27.04 6.88 12.02
CA MET A 102 28.38 7.47 12.09
C MET A 102 28.60 8.52 11.00
N SER A 103 28.22 8.23 9.75
CA SER A 103 28.29 9.17 8.62
C SER A 103 27.42 10.40 8.87
N PHE A 104 26.25 10.23 9.49
CA PHE A 104 25.43 11.35 9.89
C PHE A 104 26.15 12.21 10.93
N MET A 105 26.64 11.62 12.02
CA MET A 105 27.41 12.33 13.06
C MET A 105 28.61 13.07 12.48
N GLU A 106 29.41 12.41 11.63
CA GLU A 106 30.56 13.00 10.94
C GLU A 106 30.17 14.14 9.98
N SER A 107 28.98 14.06 9.38
CA SER A 107 28.49 15.11 8.48
C SER A 107 28.00 16.35 9.22
N ILE A 108 27.69 16.27 10.52
CA ILE A 108 27.19 17.38 11.31
C ILE A 108 28.33 18.33 11.68
N ASN A 109 28.12 19.61 11.39
CA ASN A 109 29.06 20.69 11.67
C ASN A 109 28.31 22.01 11.91
N ASP A 110 29.03 23.09 12.15
CA ASP A 110 28.45 24.40 12.45
C ASP A 110 27.49 24.94 11.39
N SER A 111 27.69 24.57 10.11
CA SER A 111 26.85 25.06 9.02
C SER A 111 25.47 24.39 8.96
N ASN A 112 25.34 23.13 9.39
CA ASN A 112 24.12 22.33 9.17
C ASN A 112 23.43 21.85 10.44
N ARG A 113 24.09 21.85 11.60
CA ARG A 113 23.54 21.32 12.86
C ARG A 113 22.22 21.98 13.30
N ARG A 114 22.00 23.23 12.89
CA ARG A 114 20.77 24.00 13.16
C ARG A 114 19.62 23.66 12.21
N HIS A 115 19.86 22.90 11.15
CA HIS A 115 18.83 22.50 10.20
C HIS A 115 18.08 21.25 10.65
N VAL A 116 18.65 20.46 11.56
CA VAL A 116 18.04 19.24 12.08
C VAL A 116 16.96 19.57 13.09
N HIS A 117 15.69 19.35 12.71
CA HIS A 117 14.53 19.65 13.55
C HIS A 117 13.82 18.39 14.04
N LYS A 118 13.93 17.29 13.28
CA LYS A 118 13.33 15.99 13.61
C LYS A 118 14.34 14.86 13.43
N LEU A 119 14.30 13.86 14.31
CA LEU A 119 15.16 12.68 14.25
C LEU A 119 14.43 11.45 14.78
N ALA A 120 14.63 10.30 14.14
CA ALA A 120 14.13 9.01 14.61
C ALA A 120 15.27 8.14 15.13
N MET A 121 15.07 7.48 16.27
CA MET A 121 16.04 6.62 16.93
C MET A 121 15.49 5.20 17.08
N SER A 122 16.37 4.20 16.95
CA SER A 122 16.03 2.78 17.06
C SER A 122 16.58 2.15 18.34
N HIS A 123 16.28 0.85 18.49
CA HIS A 123 16.73 -0.01 19.57
C HIS A 123 18.24 -0.10 19.81
N TRP A 124 19.06 0.20 18.80
CA TRP A 124 20.51 0.18 18.90
C TRP A 124 21.08 1.41 19.61
N ALA A 125 20.28 2.45 19.84
CA ALA A 125 20.78 3.71 20.38
C ALA A 125 21.21 3.58 21.84
N SER A 126 22.46 3.94 22.11
CA SER A 126 23.06 4.02 23.43
C SER A 126 22.70 5.36 24.11
N ILE A 127 22.91 5.48 25.43
CA ILE A 127 22.78 6.78 26.12
C ILE A 127 23.73 7.82 25.52
N ASP A 128 24.94 7.42 25.11
CA ASP A 128 25.92 8.35 24.58
C ASP A 128 25.51 8.92 23.20
N ASP A 129 24.75 8.16 22.41
CA ASP A 129 24.13 8.69 21.19
C ASP A 129 23.12 9.81 21.50
N PHE A 130 22.32 9.67 22.57
CA PHE A 130 21.39 10.72 23.00
C PHE A 130 22.10 11.94 23.59
N LYS A 131 23.20 11.76 24.32
CA LYS A 131 24.04 12.88 24.78
C LYS A 131 24.66 13.61 23.59
N TRP A 132 25.16 12.88 22.61
CA TRP A 132 25.68 13.48 21.38
C TRP A 132 24.60 14.31 20.68
N ILE A 133 23.37 13.81 20.58
CA ILE A 133 22.22 14.54 20.05
C ILE A 133 21.94 15.80 20.88
N GLU A 134 21.96 15.68 22.21
CA GLU A 134 21.73 16.79 23.13
C GLU A 134 22.68 17.95 22.86
N GLU A 135 23.98 17.63 22.74
CA GLU A 135 25.09 18.57 22.56
C GLU A 135 25.18 19.15 21.13
N ASN A 136 24.94 18.33 20.11
CA ASN A 136 25.26 18.69 18.72
C ASN A 136 24.04 19.17 17.92
N LEU A 137 22.82 18.84 18.31
CA LEU A 137 21.60 19.17 17.56
C LEU A 137 20.70 20.15 18.36
N PRO A 138 21.09 21.43 18.46
CA PRO A 138 20.42 22.40 19.34
C PRO A 138 19.01 22.81 18.86
N CYS A 139 18.71 22.62 17.57
CA CYS A 139 17.41 22.96 16.98
C CYS A 139 16.47 21.74 16.87
N LEU A 140 16.88 20.58 17.41
CA LEU A 140 16.04 19.40 17.43
C LEU A 140 14.89 19.59 18.41
N VAL A 141 13.67 19.65 17.87
CA VAL A 141 12.42 19.85 18.64
C VAL A 141 11.46 18.67 18.49
N SER A 142 11.74 17.72 17.60
CA SER A 142 10.92 16.53 17.38
C SER A 142 11.77 15.27 17.43
N LEU A 143 11.39 14.32 18.28
CA LEU A 143 12.10 13.06 18.44
C LEU A 143 11.14 11.88 18.30
N ASP A 144 11.45 10.93 17.43
CA ASP A 144 10.71 9.68 17.29
C ASP A 144 11.51 8.53 17.91
N ILE A 145 11.07 8.07 19.07
CA ILE A 145 11.61 6.91 19.79
C ILE A 145 10.65 5.72 19.74
N SER A 146 9.68 5.72 18.83
CA SER A 146 8.67 4.66 18.75
C SER A 146 9.23 3.30 18.33
N ALA A 147 10.40 3.30 17.69
CA ALA A 147 11.16 2.10 17.40
C ALA A 147 11.93 1.56 18.62
N ILE A 148 11.96 2.26 19.77
CA ILE A 148 12.59 1.77 21.00
C ILE A 148 11.53 1.12 21.90
N LYS A 149 11.50 -0.22 21.91
CA LYS A 149 10.68 -1.02 22.84
C LYS A 149 11.36 -1.26 24.19
N ASP A 150 10.58 -1.74 25.15
CA ASP A 150 11.01 -1.94 26.53
C ASP A 150 11.90 -3.16 26.72
N PHE A 151 11.68 -4.23 25.95
CA PHE A 151 12.47 -5.46 26.07
C PHE A 151 13.68 -5.42 25.14
N VAL A 152 14.81 -5.98 25.56
CA VAL A 152 15.99 -6.21 24.72
C VAL A 152 16.61 -7.56 25.07
N TRP A 153 17.25 -8.21 24.10
CA TRP A 153 17.74 -9.58 24.24
C TRP A 153 19.24 -9.68 24.47
N THR A 154 19.99 -8.57 24.32
CA THR A 154 21.44 -8.53 24.56
C THR A 154 21.78 -7.55 25.71
N PRO A 155 22.65 -7.95 26.64
CA PRO A 155 22.97 -7.17 27.85
C PRO A 155 23.92 -5.99 27.62
N GLU A 156 24.53 -5.89 26.44
CA GLU A 156 25.66 -4.97 26.17
C GLU A 156 25.28 -3.48 26.27
N GLU A 157 24.00 -3.12 26.15
CA GLU A 157 23.54 -1.72 26.27
C GLU A 157 22.17 -1.64 26.98
N THR A 158 22.08 -2.20 28.18
CA THR A 158 20.84 -2.13 28.97
C THR A 158 20.79 -0.87 29.82
N TRP A 159 20.36 0.25 29.23
CA TRP A 159 19.89 1.40 30.01
C TRP A 159 18.42 1.20 30.42
N THR A 160 17.92 2.01 31.36
CA THR A 160 16.49 2.12 31.72
C THR A 160 15.93 3.46 31.28
N TRP A 161 14.60 3.59 31.22
CA TRP A 161 14.00 4.89 30.91
C TRP A 161 14.41 5.99 31.89
N LYS A 162 14.57 5.69 33.19
CA LYS A 162 15.07 6.70 34.15
C LYS A 162 16.53 7.06 33.91
N MET A 163 17.38 6.09 33.58
CA MET A 163 18.79 6.38 33.24
C MET A 163 18.87 7.31 32.02
N MET A 164 18.03 7.07 31.00
CA MET A 164 17.95 7.93 29.82
C MET A 164 17.46 9.35 30.17
N ALA A 165 16.37 9.44 30.95
CA ALA A 165 15.81 10.70 31.44
C ALA A 165 16.84 11.55 32.19
N ASN A 166 17.59 10.90 33.09
CA ASN A 166 18.61 11.58 33.91
C ASN A 166 19.84 11.98 33.09
N ALA A 167 20.16 11.24 32.02
CA ALA A 167 21.35 11.48 31.23
C ALA A 167 21.20 12.62 30.21
N CYS A 168 19.98 12.82 29.68
CA CYS A 168 19.71 13.82 28.63
C CYS A 168 18.49 14.70 28.95
N PRO A 169 18.44 15.37 30.12
CA PRO A 169 17.27 16.13 30.53
C PRO A 169 16.99 17.34 29.62
N ASP A 170 18.03 17.98 29.07
CA ASP A 170 17.88 19.17 28.24
C ASP A 170 17.41 18.82 26.82
N LEU A 171 17.73 17.61 26.35
CA LEU A 171 17.20 17.05 25.11
C LEU A 171 15.69 16.84 25.21
N PHE A 172 15.22 16.14 26.23
CA PHE A 172 13.77 15.92 26.38
C PHE A 172 13.03 17.20 26.77
N GLY A 173 13.65 18.06 27.58
CA GLY A 173 13.07 19.34 28.01
C GLY A 173 12.78 20.33 26.89
N ARG A 174 13.51 20.26 25.78
CA ARG A 174 13.31 21.15 24.62
C ARG A 174 12.34 20.63 23.56
N LEU A 175 11.92 19.37 23.64
CA LEU A 175 11.05 18.77 22.62
C LEU A 175 9.68 19.43 22.59
N GLU A 176 9.22 19.78 21.39
CA GLU A 176 7.85 20.21 21.12
C GLU A 176 7.01 19.05 20.57
N GLU A 177 7.63 18.01 20.01
CA GLU A 177 6.99 16.80 19.52
C GLU A 177 7.77 15.55 19.97
N LEU A 178 7.05 14.56 20.51
CA LEU A 178 7.63 13.27 20.92
C LEU A 178 6.76 12.14 20.36
N GLU A 179 7.37 11.20 19.65
CA GLU A 179 6.69 10.03 19.10
C GLU A 179 7.18 8.77 19.82
N VAL A 180 6.26 7.97 20.37
CA VAL A 180 6.55 6.81 21.23
C VAL A 180 5.76 5.57 20.78
N ALA A 181 6.26 4.40 21.19
CA ALA A 181 5.47 3.17 21.15
C ALA A 181 4.34 3.25 22.19
N ASN A 182 3.30 2.42 22.03
CA ASN A 182 2.24 2.33 23.04
C ASN A 182 2.80 1.74 24.34
N TRP A 183 3.16 2.62 25.27
CA TRP A 183 3.78 2.29 26.56
C TRP A 183 2.89 1.45 27.48
N ALA A 184 1.61 1.33 27.17
CA ALA A 184 0.65 0.62 27.99
C ALA A 184 0.41 -0.81 27.49
N ASP A 185 0.93 -1.16 26.31
CA ASP A 185 0.68 -2.43 25.65
C ASP A 185 1.94 -3.30 25.64
N TYR A 186 1.99 -4.33 26.49
CA TYR A 186 3.11 -5.30 26.49
C TYR A 186 3.40 -5.87 25.10
N THR A 187 2.38 -6.06 24.27
CA THR A 187 2.49 -6.71 22.96
C THR A 187 3.20 -5.80 21.94
N ALA A 188 3.04 -4.48 22.10
CA ALA A 188 3.81 -3.46 21.40
C ALA A 188 5.31 -3.56 21.68
N HIS A 189 5.66 -4.05 22.88
CA HIS A 189 7.03 -4.07 23.34
C HIS A 189 7.71 -5.44 23.26
N SER A 190 6.94 -6.53 23.24
CA SER A 190 7.46 -7.91 23.18
C SER A 190 7.77 -8.41 21.77
N ARG A 191 7.18 -7.81 20.74
CA ARG A 191 7.36 -8.18 19.32
C ARG A 191 8.58 -7.51 18.67
N ILE A 192 9.76 -7.74 19.23
CA ILE A 192 10.99 -7.38 18.53
C ILE A 192 11.40 -8.59 17.69
N GLU A 193 11.27 -8.50 16.37
CA GLU A 193 11.82 -9.51 15.47
C GLU A 193 13.34 -9.41 15.46
N TYR A 194 13.99 -10.27 16.24
CA TYR A 194 15.40 -10.56 16.03
C TYR A 194 15.49 -11.50 14.82
N SER A 195 16.32 -11.17 13.82
CA SER A 195 16.79 -12.13 12.79
C SER A 195 17.73 -13.19 13.37
N TYR A 196 17.77 -13.39 14.69
CA TYR A 196 18.24 -14.67 15.17
C TYR A 196 17.19 -15.67 14.76
N SER A 197 17.59 -16.54 13.83
CA SER A 197 16.77 -17.64 13.37
C SER A 197 16.05 -18.24 14.58
N TYR A 198 14.73 -18.40 14.46
CA TYR A 198 13.95 -19.27 15.33
C TYR A 198 14.59 -20.67 15.52
N GLN A 199 15.62 -21.01 14.74
CA GLN A 199 16.42 -22.23 14.81
C GLN A 199 17.43 -22.27 15.98
N ASP A 200 17.76 -21.16 16.65
CA ASP A 200 18.63 -21.19 17.83
C ASP A 200 17.81 -21.32 19.14
N TYR A 201 17.05 -22.42 19.22
CA TYR A 201 16.21 -22.80 20.37
C TYR A 201 16.95 -22.91 21.71
N ARG A 202 18.27 -22.71 21.75
CA ARG A 202 19.07 -22.71 22.97
C ARG A 202 18.89 -21.45 23.81
N PHE A 203 18.46 -20.33 23.22
CA PHE A 203 18.05 -19.14 23.96
C PHE A 203 16.55 -19.17 24.25
N LYS A 204 16.17 -19.80 25.36
CA LYS A 204 14.81 -19.69 25.92
C LYS A 204 14.43 -18.22 26.14
N GLN A 205 13.12 -17.94 26.21
CA GLN A 205 12.51 -16.63 26.53
C GLN A 205 13.09 -15.92 27.78
N GLY A 206 13.82 -16.61 28.64
CA GLY A 206 14.39 -16.09 29.89
C GLY A 206 15.56 -15.09 29.75
N PHE A 207 15.98 -14.70 28.54
CA PHE A 207 17.05 -13.70 28.33
C PHE A 207 16.52 -12.34 27.83
N ARG A 208 15.27 -12.00 28.15
CA ARG A 208 14.71 -10.67 27.89
C ARG A 208 14.99 -9.74 29.07
N ILE A 209 15.70 -8.65 28.82
CA ILE A 209 15.97 -7.60 29.81
C ILE A 209 15.02 -6.43 29.56
N SER A 210 14.32 -5.99 30.60
CA SER A 210 13.39 -4.85 30.53
C SER A 210 14.08 -3.51 30.85
N ARG A 211 13.76 -2.48 30.05
CA ARG A 211 14.03 -1.06 30.33
C ARG A 211 13.22 -0.52 31.50
N ARG A 212 12.23 -1.29 31.97
CA ARG A 212 11.38 -0.96 33.13
C ARG A 212 11.84 -1.57 34.45
N ARG A 213 12.99 -2.25 34.48
CA ARG A 213 13.48 -2.96 35.69
C ARG A 213 13.69 -2.07 36.93
N ASP A 214 13.75 -0.76 36.75
CA ASP A 214 13.81 0.24 37.82
C ASP A 214 12.44 0.91 38.11
N GLY A 215 11.36 0.34 37.56
CA GLY A 215 9.99 0.87 37.61
C GLY A 215 9.72 2.06 36.68
N GLY A 216 10.67 2.43 35.82
CA GLY A 216 10.51 3.52 34.85
C GLY A 216 9.83 3.07 33.55
N SER A 217 8.86 3.83 33.07
CA SER A 217 8.31 3.76 31.72
C SER A 217 8.55 5.10 31.01
N VAL A 218 8.41 5.14 29.68
CA VAL A 218 8.46 6.42 28.95
C VAL A 218 7.45 7.43 29.53
N ALA A 219 6.28 6.95 29.98
CA ALA A 219 5.26 7.82 30.54
C ALA A 219 5.67 8.46 31.87
N ASN A 220 6.19 7.68 32.83
CA ASN A 220 6.51 8.23 34.16
C ASN A 220 7.93 8.81 34.28
N ALA A 221 8.84 8.48 33.34
CA ALA A 221 10.22 8.92 33.38
C ALA A 221 10.53 10.04 32.38
N ILE A 222 9.99 9.97 31.15
CA ILE A 222 10.32 10.93 30.08
C ILE A 222 9.31 12.07 30.02
N PHE A 223 8.00 11.79 29.99
CA PHE A 223 6.97 12.84 29.82
C PHE A 223 7.08 14.00 30.84
N PRO A 224 7.36 13.76 32.14
CA PRO A 224 7.50 14.85 33.12
C PRO A 224 8.64 15.82 32.82
N ILE A 225 9.66 15.39 32.06
CA ILE A 225 10.82 16.22 31.70
C ILE A 225 10.50 17.08 30.48
N CYS A 226 9.58 16.64 29.61
CA CYS A 226 9.25 17.28 28.34
C CYS A 226 8.43 18.58 28.50
N THR A 227 8.91 19.56 29.26
CA THR A 227 8.15 20.79 29.63
C THR A 227 7.59 21.60 28.46
N ARG A 228 8.18 21.50 27.26
CA ARG A 228 7.76 22.21 26.04
C ARG A 228 6.91 21.38 25.08
N LEU A 229 6.54 20.15 25.45
CA LEU A 229 5.84 19.23 24.57
C LEU A 229 4.47 19.77 24.16
N LYS A 230 4.27 19.96 22.86
CA LYS A 230 2.98 20.36 22.28
C LYS A 230 2.24 19.17 21.68
N THR A 231 2.98 18.22 21.11
CA THR A 231 2.43 17.05 20.40
C THR A 231 3.02 15.76 20.93
N LEU A 232 2.17 14.86 21.43
CA LEU A 232 2.53 13.47 21.73
C LEU A 232 1.97 12.56 20.64
N ALA A 233 2.80 11.70 20.04
CA ALA A 233 2.37 10.71 19.07
C ALA A 233 2.56 9.27 19.57
N ILE A 234 1.57 8.41 19.36
CA ILE A 234 1.57 6.99 19.72
C ILE A 234 1.49 6.17 18.43
N ARG A 235 2.57 5.44 18.10
CA ARG A 235 2.75 4.83 16.76
C ARG A 235 2.40 3.36 16.63
N GLU A 236 2.40 2.60 17.72
CA GLU A 236 2.33 1.14 17.59
C GLU A 236 0.97 0.64 17.11
N ARG A 237 1.01 -0.32 16.17
CA ARG A 237 -0.18 -1.06 15.74
C ARG A 237 -0.60 -2.04 16.83
N TYR A 238 -1.88 -2.06 17.11
CA TYR A 238 -2.51 -2.99 18.01
C TYR A 238 -2.31 -4.42 17.50
N SER A 239 -1.88 -5.27 18.41
CA SER A 239 -1.37 -6.61 18.15
C SER A 239 -2.41 -7.64 17.70
N GLY A 240 -3.68 -7.27 17.63
CA GLY A 240 -4.76 -8.11 17.12
C GLY A 240 -5.32 -9.11 18.13
N PHE A 241 -5.16 -8.90 19.45
CA PHE A 241 -5.84 -9.76 20.42
C PHE A 241 -7.35 -9.55 20.36
N HIS A 242 -8.11 -10.63 20.19
CA HIS A 242 -9.57 -10.60 20.10
C HIS A 242 -10.25 -10.97 21.43
N THR A 243 -9.49 -11.17 22.50
CA THR A 243 -10.03 -11.50 23.82
C THR A 243 -9.21 -10.77 24.88
N TRP A 244 -9.88 -9.95 25.71
CA TRP A 244 -9.27 -9.17 26.78
C TRP A 244 -9.76 -9.66 28.13
N ASN A 245 -8.90 -9.67 29.14
CA ASN A 245 -9.31 -9.83 30.54
C ASN A 245 -9.20 -8.51 31.33
N GLU A 246 -9.57 -8.50 32.61
CA GLU A 246 -9.59 -7.29 33.44
C GLU A 246 -8.20 -6.67 33.58
N TRP A 247 -7.17 -7.52 33.72
CA TRP A 247 -5.78 -7.06 33.81
C TRP A 247 -5.32 -6.41 32.51
N GLU A 248 -5.65 -6.99 31.35
CA GLU A 248 -5.34 -6.41 30.04
C GLU A 248 -6.07 -5.09 29.82
N VAL A 249 -7.32 -4.96 30.28
CA VAL A 249 -8.04 -3.68 30.27
C VAL A 249 -7.30 -2.65 31.11
N HIS A 250 -6.89 -3.01 32.34
CA HIS A 250 -6.16 -2.09 33.19
C HIS A 250 -4.84 -1.63 32.56
N GLN A 251 -4.05 -2.54 32.01
CA GLN A 251 -2.80 -2.17 31.36
C GLN A 251 -3.05 -1.33 30.12
N ARG A 252 -3.87 -1.80 29.16
CA ARG A 252 -4.03 -1.16 27.85
C ARG A 252 -4.93 0.09 27.85
N VAL A 253 -5.80 0.23 28.86
CA VAL A 253 -6.73 1.37 28.98
C VAL A 253 -6.35 2.24 30.16
N CYS A 254 -6.38 1.70 31.38
CA CYS A 254 -6.19 2.52 32.57
C CYS A 254 -4.79 3.13 32.63
N CYS A 255 -3.74 2.35 32.40
CA CYS A 255 -2.35 2.85 32.42
C CYS A 255 -2.03 3.76 31.21
N LEU A 256 -2.71 3.57 30.08
CA LEU A 256 -2.60 4.48 28.93
C LEU A 256 -3.17 5.87 29.28
N VAL A 257 -4.41 5.91 29.75
CA VAL A 257 -5.12 7.14 30.13
C VAL A 257 -4.40 7.85 31.28
N ASP A 258 -3.99 7.09 32.31
CA ASP A 258 -3.25 7.63 33.44
C ASP A 258 -1.88 8.17 33.01
N GLY A 259 -1.24 7.52 32.04
CA GLY A 259 0.01 7.97 31.44
C GLY A 259 -0.10 9.39 30.86
N VAL A 260 -1.17 9.62 30.10
CA VAL A 260 -1.49 10.93 29.52
C VAL A 260 -1.84 11.93 30.62
N GLN A 261 -2.79 11.59 31.49
CA GLN A 261 -3.37 12.52 32.45
C GLN A 261 -2.39 12.94 33.56
N LYS A 262 -1.54 12.02 34.03
CA LYS A 262 -0.67 12.27 35.20
C LYS A 262 0.70 12.82 34.84
N TYR A 263 1.23 12.49 33.66
CA TYR A 263 2.64 12.74 33.36
C TYR A 263 2.87 13.64 32.15
N CYS A 264 1.88 13.88 31.28
CA CYS A 264 2.04 14.84 30.19
C CYS A 264 1.94 16.27 30.73
N PRO A 265 2.72 17.22 30.18
CA PRO A 265 2.70 18.62 30.60
C PRO A 265 1.45 19.34 30.07
N ASP A 266 1.06 20.42 30.75
CA ASP A 266 -0.08 21.28 30.36
C ASP A 266 0.13 22.00 29.01
N THR A 267 1.38 22.07 28.53
CA THR A 267 1.75 22.61 27.22
C THR A 267 1.30 21.71 26.07
N MET A 268 0.95 20.44 26.35
CA MET A 268 0.53 19.47 25.35
C MET A 268 -0.91 19.73 24.91
N THR A 269 -1.06 20.17 23.66
CA THR A 269 -2.37 20.51 23.07
C THR A 269 -2.83 19.51 22.02
N LYS A 270 -1.92 18.66 21.53
CA LYS A 270 -2.18 17.71 20.45
C LYS A 270 -1.79 16.28 20.82
N LEU A 271 -2.71 15.35 20.59
CA LEU A 271 -2.45 13.90 20.67
C LEU A 271 -2.58 13.28 19.28
N ARG A 272 -1.55 12.55 18.83
CA ARG A 272 -1.55 11.83 17.56
C ARG A 272 -1.54 10.33 17.81
N VAL A 273 -2.52 9.62 17.28
CA VAL A 273 -2.65 8.17 17.49
C VAL A 273 -2.68 7.48 16.14
N HIS A 274 -1.61 6.75 15.79
CA HIS A 274 -1.46 6.13 14.47
C HIS A 274 -2.32 4.88 14.27
N ASP A 275 -2.87 4.34 15.35
CA ASP A 275 -3.76 3.19 15.31
C ASP A 275 -5.08 3.48 16.01
N TYR A 276 -6.14 2.86 15.50
CA TYR A 276 -7.50 3.10 15.95
C TYR A 276 -7.81 2.48 17.32
N ALA A 277 -7.16 1.37 17.67
CA ALA A 277 -7.41 0.70 18.95
C ALA A 277 -6.96 1.55 20.16
N PRO A 278 -5.72 2.09 20.22
CA PRO A 278 -5.32 3.02 21.27
C PRO A 278 -6.21 4.26 21.33
N TYR A 279 -6.69 4.76 20.19
CA TYR A 279 -7.65 5.88 20.14
C TYR A 279 -8.95 5.54 20.89
N ARG A 280 -9.52 4.35 20.68
CA ARG A 280 -10.73 3.93 21.43
C ARG A 280 -10.46 3.72 22.91
N SER A 281 -9.31 3.14 23.26
CA SER A 281 -8.90 3.02 24.67
C SER A 281 -8.85 4.38 25.36
N LEU A 282 -8.26 5.38 24.70
CA LEU A 282 -8.16 6.76 25.20
C LEU A 282 -9.54 7.38 25.52
N PHE A 283 -10.52 7.25 24.62
CA PHE A 283 -11.85 7.84 24.79
C PHE A 283 -12.88 6.92 25.48
N SER A 284 -12.47 5.73 25.91
CA SER A 284 -13.32 4.83 26.70
C SER A 284 -13.54 5.31 28.13
N THR A 285 -12.63 6.14 28.63
CA THR A 285 -12.73 6.83 29.91
C THR A 285 -13.20 8.27 29.72
N ASP A 286 -13.45 8.96 30.83
CA ASP A 286 -13.82 10.37 30.80
C ASP A 286 -12.64 11.29 30.42
N ALA A 287 -12.58 11.69 29.15
CA ALA A 287 -11.60 12.64 28.62
C ALA A 287 -11.89 14.12 28.95
N THR A 288 -12.96 14.46 29.69
CA THR A 288 -13.22 15.87 30.09
C THR A 288 -12.08 16.45 30.95
N LYS A 289 -11.32 15.59 31.63
CA LYS A 289 -10.15 15.97 32.42
C LYS A 289 -8.94 16.38 31.56
N TRP A 290 -9.00 16.21 30.24
CA TRP A 290 -7.94 16.61 29.32
C TRP A 290 -8.16 18.02 28.79
N SER A 291 -8.38 18.98 29.70
CA SER A 291 -8.76 20.37 29.35
C SER A 291 -7.77 21.08 28.42
N HIS A 292 -6.53 20.61 28.33
CA HIS A 292 -5.48 21.18 27.49
C HIS A 292 -5.44 20.59 26.08
N ILE A 293 -5.93 19.36 25.88
CA ILE A 293 -5.88 18.68 24.58
C ILE A 293 -7.02 19.22 23.71
N LYS A 294 -6.65 19.94 22.65
CA LYS A 294 -7.59 20.55 21.70
C LYS A 294 -7.65 19.81 20.37
N ASP A 295 -6.57 19.13 20.00
CA ASP A 295 -6.46 18.44 18.71
C ASP A 295 -6.11 16.96 18.90
N VAL A 296 -6.86 16.09 18.22
CA VAL A 296 -6.60 14.65 18.20
C VAL A 296 -6.49 14.17 16.75
N GLU A 297 -5.31 13.71 16.37
CA GLU A 297 -5.01 13.19 15.05
C GLU A 297 -5.09 11.65 15.05
N ILE A 298 -5.88 11.04 14.16
CA ILE A 298 -6.10 9.58 14.11
C ILE A 298 -5.56 8.99 12.81
N GLY A 299 -4.89 7.84 12.88
CA GLY A 299 -4.39 7.08 11.73
C GLY A 299 -5.47 6.35 10.92
N LEU A 300 -6.53 7.04 10.50
CA LEU A 300 -7.64 6.45 9.74
C LEU A 300 -7.21 5.81 8.42
N TYR A 301 -6.23 6.41 7.73
CA TYR A 301 -5.68 5.86 6.49
C TYR A 301 -5.11 4.46 6.72
N SER A 302 -4.21 4.30 7.70
CA SER A 302 -3.59 3.03 8.03
C SER A 302 -4.62 1.97 8.42
N TRP A 303 -5.65 2.37 9.16
CA TRP A 303 -6.73 1.46 9.56
C TRP A 303 -7.54 0.96 8.35
N MET A 304 -7.86 1.86 7.41
CA MET A 304 -8.58 1.52 6.18
C MET A 304 -7.73 0.66 5.24
N GLU A 305 -6.43 0.96 5.15
CA GLU A 305 -5.47 0.20 4.34
C GLU A 305 -5.22 -1.21 4.91
N ASP A 306 -4.93 -1.35 6.22
CA ASP A 306 -4.71 -2.67 6.86
C ASP A 306 -5.93 -3.59 6.74
N ARG A 307 -7.12 -3.00 6.55
CA ARG A 307 -8.37 -3.70 6.32
C ARG A 307 -8.66 -4.01 4.87
N ARG A 308 -7.96 -3.37 3.94
CA ARG A 308 -8.04 -3.71 2.52
C ARG A 308 -7.82 -5.18 2.28
N ASP A 309 -6.78 -5.73 2.88
CA ASP A 309 -6.39 -7.11 2.67
C ASP A 309 -7.09 -8.07 3.64
N ARG A 310 -7.58 -7.56 4.79
CA ARG A 310 -8.19 -8.35 5.86
C ARG A 310 -9.70 -8.45 5.80
N ASP A 311 -10.45 -7.44 5.37
CA ASP A 311 -11.91 -7.41 5.59
C ASP A 311 -12.74 -8.26 4.61
N VAL A 312 -12.13 -8.90 3.60
CA VAL A 312 -12.76 -10.08 2.95
C VAL A 312 -13.06 -11.17 4.00
N ILE A 313 -12.30 -11.17 5.11
CA ILE A 313 -12.39 -12.10 6.25
C ILE A 313 -13.47 -11.68 7.26
N GLY A 314 -14.14 -10.54 7.06
CA GLY A 314 -15.10 -10.00 8.03
C GLY A 314 -14.49 -9.71 9.42
N PRO A 315 -15.22 -8.99 10.28
CA PRO A 315 -14.73 -8.60 11.59
C PRO A 315 -14.56 -9.83 12.51
N ILE A 316 -13.36 -10.06 13.06
CA ILE A 316 -13.21 -10.99 14.19
C ILE A 316 -13.69 -10.25 15.45
N PRO A 317 -14.77 -10.70 16.10
CA PRO A 317 -15.36 -9.98 17.23
C PRO A 317 -14.41 -10.00 18.41
N TYR A 318 -14.21 -8.83 19.01
CA TYR A 318 -13.50 -8.70 20.26
C TYR A 318 -14.40 -9.17 21.40
N ARG A 319 -13.82 -9.84 22.38
CA ARG A 319 -14.51 -10.36 23.56
C ARG A 319 -13.79 -9.90 24.81
N ILE A 320 -14.55 -9.73 25.88
CA ILE A 320 -14.00 -9.58 27.22
C ILE A 320 -14.33 -10.84 28.03
N THR A 321 -13.34 -11.35 28.74
CA THR A 321 -13.46 -12.49 29.64
C THR A 321 -13.15 -12.03 31.06
N GLN A 322 -13.88 -12.54 32.04
CA GLN A 322 -13.55 -12.30 33.45
C GLN A 322 -12.21 -12.95 33.79
N GLY A 323 -11.45 -12.30 34.68
CA GLY A 323 -10.17 -12.81 35.18
C GLY A 323 -9.09 -11.74 35.22
N HIS A 324 -8.12 -11.96 36.11
CA HIS A 324 -6.99 -11.05 36.36
C HIS A 324 -5.64 -11.73 36.10
N HIS A 325 -5.63 -12.88 35.41
CA HIS A 325 -4.40 -13.61 35.09
C HIS A 325 -3.67 -12.92 33.94
N HIS A 326 -2.40 -12.58 34.15
CA HIS A 326 -1.49 -12.07 33.13
C HIS A 326 -0.43 -13.12 32.80
N ARG A 327 0.28 -12.95 31.70
CA ARG A 327 1.39 -13.85 31.34
C ARG A 327 2.55 -13.60 32.28
N GLU A 328 3.28 -14.63 32.71
CA GLU A 328 4.49 -14.42 33.54
C GLU A 328 5.49 -13.45 32.86
N GLU A 329 5.54 -13.47 31.54
CA GLU A 329 6.37 -12.58 30.71
C GLU A 329 5.99 -11.09 30.83
N GLU A 330 4.77 -10.79 31.29
CA GLU A 330 4.22 -9.44 31.47
C GLU A 330 4.53 -8.84 32.85
N GLU A 331 5.20 -9.58 33.75
CA GLU A 331 5.54 -9.12 35.10
C GLU A 331 6.30 -7.78 35.08
N ALA A 332 7.15 -7.54 34.08
CA ALA A 332 7.88 -6.27 33.93
C ALA A 332 7.00 -5.05 33.59
N PHE A 333 5.75 -5.28 33.18
CA PHE A 333 4.72 -4.24 33.00
C PHE A 333 3.83 -4.09 34.23
N ASP A 334 3.85 -5.05 35.15
CA ASP A 334 3.09 -4.97 36.38
C ASP A 334 3.71 -3.93 37.33
N ASN A 335 3.15 -2.74 37.29
CA ASN A 335 3.45 -1.66 38.23
C ASN A 335 2.66 -1.78 39.55
N LYS A 336 1.98 -2.91 39.79
CA LYS A 336 1.11 -3.20 40.94
C LYS A 336 -0.07 -2.24 41.08
N THR A 337 -0.35 -1.43 40.05
CA THR A 337 -1.47 -0.47 40.12
C THR A 337 -2.82 -1.13 39.90
N PHE A 338 -2.84 -2.35 39.34
CA PHE A 338 -4.07 -3.14 39.13
C PHE A 338 -4.84 -3.30 40.44
N ASP A 339 -4.17 -3.74 41.51
CA ASP A 339 -4.77 -3.99 42.82
C ASP A 339 -5.34 -2.72 43.48
N SER A 340 -4.77 -1.56 43.14
CA SER A 340 -5.20 -0.26 43.65
C SER A 340 -6.25 0.44 42.77
N CYS A 341 -6.52 -0.10 41.57
CA CYS A 341 -7.41 0.52 40.61
C CYS A 341 -8.86 0.27 40.99
N ARG A 342 -9.63 1.36 41.18
CA ARG A 342 -11.05 1.30 41.56
C ARG A 342 -12.01 1.34 40.37
N ARG A 343 -11.49 1.35 39.14
CA ARG A 343 -12.32 1.41 37.93
C ARG A 343 -12.93 0.04 37.67
N ASP A 344 -14.16 0.04 37.17
CA ASP A 344 -14.81 -1.19 36.70
C ASP A 344 -14.18 -1.61 35.36
N HIS A 345 -13.21 -2.51 35.44
CA HIS A 345 -12.48 -3.03 34.27
C HIS A 345 -13.39 -3.81 33.32
N MET A 346 -14.44 -4.47 33.83
CA MET A 346 -15.39 -5.18 32.97
C MET A 346 -16.25 -4.22 32.18
N SER A 347 -16.75 -3.16 32.82
CA SER A 347 -17.50 -2.10 32.13
C SER A 347 -16.63 -1.32 31.14
N LEU A 348 -15.42 -0.91 31.55
CA LEU A 348 -14.48 -0.23 30.65
C LEU A 348 -14.08 -1.10 29.47
N GLY A 349 -13.70 -2.35 29.74
CA GLY A 349 -13.36 -3.29 28.69
C GLY A 349 -14.55 -3.55 27.78
N ASN A 350 -15.78 -3.65 28.30
CA ASN A 350 -17.00 -3.70 27.48
C ASN A 350 -17.15 -2.46 26.60
N HIS A 351 -16.96 -1.23 27.08
CA HIS A 351 -16.97 -0.05 26.19
C HIS A 351 -15.89 -0.12 25.10
N VAL A 352 -14.73 -0.72 25.42
CA VAL A 352 -13.66 -0.93 24.46
C VAL A 352 -13.93 -2.11 23.53
N VAL A 353 -14.64 -3.18 23.91
CA VAL A 353 -14.85 -4.36 23.03
C VAL A 353 -16.24 -4.44 22.39
N GLN A 354 -17.27 -3.82 22.98
CA GLN A 354 -18.60 -3.69 22.41
C GLN A 354 -18.59 -2.61 21.32
N GLY A 355 -19.26 -2.89 20.20
CA GLY A 355 -19.14 -2.07 18.99
C GLY A 355 -17.81 -2.25 18.25
N VAL A 356 -16.92 -3.18 18.67
CA VAL A 356 -15.73 -3.56 17.89
C VAL A 356 -16.06 -4.61 16.85
N GLY A 357 -17.28 -4.55 16.33
CA GLY A 357 -17.73 -5.32 15.18
C GLY A 357 -17.04 -4.93 13.89
N ALA A 358 -15.86 -4.29 13.96
CA ALA A 358 -14.86 -4.21 12.92
C ALA A 358 -15.41 -3.95 11.51
N SER A 359 -16.47 -3.13 11.42
CA SER A 359 -17.02 -2.63 10.17
C SER A 359 -16.71 -1.14 10.04
N PHE A 360 -16.82 -0.61 8.81
CA PHE A 360 -16.71 0.82 8.60
C PHE A 360 -17.84 1.61 9.29
N GLU A 361 -19.03 1.02 9.43
CA GLU A 361 -20.14 1.61 10.17
C GLU A 361 -19.78 1.87 11.64
N ASP A 362 -19.19 0.87 12.32
CA ASP A 362 -18.81 0.99 13.73
C ASP A 362 -17.77 2.10 13.94
N LEU A 363 -16.83 2.24 12.98
CA LEU A 363 -15.85 3.33 12.98
C LEU A 363 -16.56 4.68 12.94
N LEU A 364 -17.50 4.85 11.99
CA LEU A 364 -18.25 6.09 11.83
C LEU A 364 -19.06 6.44 13.08
N GLN A 365 -19.76 5.46 13.65
CA GLN A 365 -20.54 5.65 14.85
C GLN A 365 -19.64 6.05 16.03
N SER A 366 -18.51 5.36 16.23
CA SER A 366 -17.56 5.69 17.29
C SER A 366 -16.96 7.08 17.14
N LEU A 367 -16.57 7.49 15.92
CA LEU A 367 -16.05 8.83 15.66
C LEU A 367 -17.10 9.89 15.99
N GLN A 368 -18.36 9.65 15.61
CA GLN A 368 -19.45 10.58 15.88
C GLN A 368 -19.77 10.65 17.38
N THR A 369 -19.87 9.52 18.06
CA THR A 369 -20.12 9.47 19.52
C THR A 369 -19.05 10.23 20.28
N ILE A 370 -17.76 10.04 19.94
CA ILE A 370 -16.66 10.73 20.61
C ILE A 370 -16.69 12.22 20.30
N SER A 371 -16.91 12.61 19.03
CA SER A 371 -17.00 14.02 18.63
C SER A 371 -18.16 14.75 19.31
N LYS A 372 -19.32 14.10 19.48
CA LYS A 372 -20.47 14.66 20.20
C LYS A 372 -20.23 14.76 21.70
N LYS A 373 -19.53 13.76 22.28
CA LYS A 373 -19.22 13.72 23.72
C LYS A 373 -18.17 14.76 24.10
N TYR A 374 -17.25 15.07 23.19
CA TYR A 374 -16.14 16.01 23.42
C TYR A 374 -16.09 17.07 22.31
N PRO A 375 -17.04 18.03 22.30
CA PRO A 375 -17.14 19.03 21.22
C PRO A 375 -15.94 20.00 21.18
N ASP A 376 -15.24 20.17 22.30
CA ASP A 376 -14.06 21.04 22.40
C ASP A 376 -12.78 20.38 21.82
N ILE A 377 -12.83 19.08 21.53
CA ILE A 377 -11.72 18.33 20.96
C ILE A 377 -11.92 18.21 19.45
N ASN A 378 -11.03 18.85 18.69
CA ASN A 378 -10.99 18.75 17.25
C ASN A 378 -10.34 17.42 16.82
N ILE A 379 -11.17 16.51 16.32
CA ILE A 379 -10.73 15.22 15.78
C ILE A 379 -10.44 15.37 14.30
N LYS A 380 -9.30 14.86 13.82
CA LYS A 380 -8.92 14.87 12.40
C LYS A 380 -8.03 13.68 12.04
N PRO A 381 -7.91 13.28 10.77
CA PRO A 381 -6.98 12.24 10.37
C PRO A 381 -5.53 12.74 10.35
N ILE A 382 -4.56 11.83 10.56
CA ILE A 382 -3.11 12.14 10.48
C ILE A 382 -2.70 12.54 9.06
N ARG A 383 -3.26 11.83 8.07
CA ARG A 383 -3.03 12.07 6.64
C ARG A 383 -4.38 12.38 6.00
N ASN A 384 -4.35 13.23 4.98
CA ASN A 384 -5.53 13.42 4.14
C ASN A 384 -5.98 12.07 3.58
N LEU A 385 -7.29 11.83 3.58
CA LEU A 385 -7.87 10.58 3.11
C LEU A 385 -8.25 10.66 1.62
N GLN A 386 -7.58 11.55 0.88
CA GLN A 386 -7.78 11.75 -0.53
C GLN A 386 -7.21 10.55 -1.30
N ASN A 387 -8.00 9.96 -2.19
CA ASN A 387 -7.56 8.86 -3.07
C ASN A 387 -7.18 7.58 -2.33
N ILE A 388 -7.76 7.34 -1.14
CA ILE A 388 -7.61 6.04 -0.50
C ILE A 388 -8.37 4.96 -1.28
N THR A 389 -7.70 3.87 -1.61
CA THR A 389 -8.30 2.74 -2.33
C THR A 389 -8.92 1.75 -1.34
N LEU A 390 -10.23 1.54 -1.45
CA LEU A 390 -11.03 0.68 -0.58
C LEU A 390 -11.72 -0.41 -1.42
N HIS A 391 -11.94 -1.56 -0.82
CA HIS A 391 -12.82 -2.59 -1.35
C HIS A 391 -14.29 -2.16 -1.15
N PRO A 392 -15.22 -2.41 -2.11
CA PRO A 392 -16.64 -2.11 -1.96
C PRO A 392 -17.23 -2.67 -0.64
N PHE A 393 -16.81 -3.88 -0.25
CA PHE A 393 -17.23 -4.54 1.00
C PHE A 393 -16.72 -3.90 2.29
N HIS A 394 -15.79 -2.94 2.25
CA HIS A 394 -15.47 -2.17 3.45
C HIS A 394 -16.62 -1.29 3.85
N LEU A 395 -17.34 -0.74 2.87
CA LEU A 395 -18.39 0.23 3.12
C LEU A 395 -19.72 -0.43 3.50
N VAL A 396 -19.89 -1.72 3.21
CA VAL A 396 -21.14 -2.44 3.42
C VAL A 396 -20.91 -3.78 4.11
N ASN A 397 -21.77 -4.12 5.06
CA ASN A 397 -21.71 -5.45 5.68
C ASN A 397 -22.27 -6.51 4.71
N VAL A 398 -21.43 -7.42 4.24
CA VAL A 398 -21.78 -8.49 3.28
C VAL A 398 -21.89 -9.88 3.91
N MET A 399 -21.67 -10.00 5.22
CA MET A 399 -21.60 -11.28 5.90
C MET A 399 -22.96 -11.68 6.50
N GLN A 400 -23.36 -12.95 6.31
CA GLN A 400 -24.45 -13.53 7.10
C GLN A 400 -23.95 -13.74 8.52
N ARG A 401 -24.66 -13.19 9.52
CA ARG A 401 -24.35 -13.49 10.93
C ARG A 401 -24.48 -15.00 11.13
N ARG A 402 -23.39 -15.66 11.55
CA ARG A 402 -23.46 -17.05 11.99
C ARG A 402 -24.40 -17.12 13.21
N ASN A 403 -25.59 -17.68 13.02
CA ASN A 403 -26.39 -18.14 14.15
C ASN A 403 -25.53 -19.11 14.95
N HIS A 404 -25.34 -18.84 16.24
CA HIS A 404 -24.57 -19.73 17.10
C HIS A 404 -25.25 -21.10 17.12
N PHE A 405 -24.47 -22.16 16.89
CA PHE A 405 -24.91 -23.55 17.02
C PHE A 405 -25.63 -23.72 18.36
N GLY A 406 -26.91 -24.10 18.31
CA GLY A 406 -27.70 -24.45 19.50
C GLY A 406 -28.75 -23.43 19.95
N GLN A 407 -28.87 -22.25 19.32
CA GLN A 407 -30.05 -21.41 19.54
C GLN A 407 -31.12 -21.72 18.49
N THR A 408 -32.26 -22.25 18.96
CA THR A 408 -33.50 -22.35 18.19
C THR A 408 -33.79 -20.99 17.54
N PRO A 409 -34.25 -20.93 16.28
CA PRO A 409 -34.62 -19.67 15.64
C PRO A 409 -35.86 -19.14 16.35
N GLN A 410 -35.68 -18.45 17.47
CA GLN A 410 -36.67 -17.50 17.92
C GLN A 410 -36.76 -16.47 16.80
N GLN A 411 -37.93 -16.47 16.16
CA GLN A 411 -38.40 -15.43 15.27
C GLN A 411 -38.36 -14.11 16.04
N VAL A 412 -37.17 -13.52 16.16
CA VAL A 412 -37.08 -12.10 16.40
C VAL A 412 -37.54 -11.49 15.10
N ASN A 413 -38.80 -11.08 15.12
CA ASN A 413 -39.49 -10.29 14.12
C ASN A 413 -38.87 -8.87 14.05
N ASP A 414 -37.54 -8.79 14.10
CA ASP A 414 -36.78 -7.57 13.95
C ASP A 414 -36.89 -7.19 12.48
N GLN A 415 -37.81 -6.26 12.24
CA GLN A 415 -37.81 -5.27 11.16
C GLN A 415 -36.85 -5.61 10.02
N ALA A 416 -37.41 -5.88 8.84
CA ALA A 416 -36.73 -5.83 7.55
C ALA A 416 -35.53 -4.87 7.64
N MET A 417 -34.32 -5.44 7.75
CA MET A 417 -33.13 -4.73 8.23
C MET A 417 -32.97 -3.44 7.45
N SER A 418 -33.33 -2.31 8.04
CA SER A 418 -33.08 -1.02 7.42
C SER A 418 -31.59 -0.94 7.18
N ASP A 419 -31.21 -0.62 5.94
CA ASP A 419 -29.81 -0.51 5.57
C ASP A 419 -29.14 0.45 6.56
N PRO A 420 -28.16 0.01 7.36
CA PRO A 420 -27.60 0.85 8.40
C PRO A 420 -26.96 2.14 7.88
N SER A 421 -26.60 2.17 6.59
CA SER A 421 -26.13 3.38 5.90
C SER A 421 -27.20 4.48 5.79
N SER A 422 -28.48 4.14 5.96
CA SER A 422 -29.60 5.08 6.01
C SER A 422 -29.74 5.81 7.37
N LYS A 423 -29.00 5.39 8.39
CA LYS A 423 -29.04 6.03 9.73
C LYS A 423 -28.52 7.47 9.65
N PRO A 424 -29.22 8.46 10.21
CA PRO A 424 -28.77 9.86 10.24
C PRO A 424 -27.36 10.02 10.80
N GLU A 425 -27.02 9.22 11.82
CA GLU A 425 -25.71 9.23 12.46
C GLU A 425 -24.57 8.91 11.50
N VAL A 426 -24.80 7.92 10.62
CA VAL A 426 -23.82 7.47 9.63
C VAL A 426 -23.66 8.51 8.53
N GLN A 427 -24.76 9.11 8.07
CA GLN A 427 -24.72 10.18 7.06
C GLN A 427 -23.99 11.42 7.56
N ASP A 428 -24.17 11.80 8.83
CA ASP A 428 -23.44 12.91 9.45
C ASP A 428 -21.93 12.62 9.53
N ALA A 429 -21.55 11.38 9.87
CA ALA A 429 -20.16 10.97 9.92
C ALA A 429 -19.50 10.94 8.52
N LEU A 430 -20.22 10.46 7.50
CA LEU A 430 -19.78 10.52 6.10
C LEU A 430 -19.62 11.97 5.63
N ARG A 431 -20.55 12.86 6.00
CA ARG A 431 -20.46 14.30 5.70
C ARG A 431 -19.24 14.93 6.37
N TRP A 432 -18.96 14.56 7.63
CA TRP A 432 -17.76 14.99 8.34
C TRP A 432 -16.49 14.49 7.64
N LEU A 433 -16.43 13.21 7.21
CA LEU A 433 -15.29 12.68 6.45
C LEU A 433 -15.07 13.46 5.14
N ALA A 434 -16.13 13.71 4.38
CA ALA A 434 -16.03 14.46 3.13
C ALA A 434 -15.55 15.90 3.36
N GLN A 435 -16.16 16.62 4.30
CA GLN A 435 -15.93 18.06 4.49
C GLN A 435 -14.69 18.39 5.31
N LYS A 436 -14.35 17.58 6.32
CA LYS A 436 -13.24 17.85 7.25
C LYS A 436 -11.98 17.05 6.93
N CYS A 437 -12.10 15.91 6.25
CA CYS A 437 -10.99 15.00 5.99
C CYS A 437 -10.58 14.91 4.51
N ASP A 438 -11.28 15.64 3.61
CA ASP A 438 -11.19 15.52 2.15
C ASP A 438 -11.29 14.06 1.69
N TRP A 439 -12.16 13.30 2.36
CA TRP A 439 -12.32 11.89 2.07
C TRP A 439 -13.00 11.70 0.73
N LYS A 440 -12.22 11.22 -0.23
CA LYS A 440 -12.66 10.80 -1.55
C LYS A 440 -12.11 9.39 -1.72
N PRO A 441 -12.91 8.34 -1.53
CA PRO A 441 -12.42 6.98 -1.72
C PRO A 441 -12.29 6.63 -3.21
N VAL A 442 -11.54 5.59 -3.52
CA VAL A 442 -11.52 4.89 -4.79
C VAL A 442 -11.92 3.45 -4.51
N LEU A 443 -12.96 2.95 -5.18
CA LEU A 443 -13.49 1.60 -4.98
C LEU A 443 -12.76 0.62 -5.91
N ALA A 444 -11.98 -0.27 -5.31
CA ALA A 444 -11.26 -1.36 -5.97
C ALA A 444 -12.25 -2.46 -6.39
N TRP A 445 -12.59 -2.53 -7.67
CA TRP A 445 -13.67 -3.37 -8.18
C TRP A 445 -13.25 -4.80 -8.50
N GLU A 446 -11.99 -5.18 -8.26
CA GLU A 446 -11.39 -6.41 -8.74
C GLU A 446 -12.13 -7.67 -8.26
N SER A 447 -12.57 -7.71 -7.00
CA SER A 447 -13.29 -8.90 -6.47
C SER A 447 -14.69 -9.07 -7.06
N MET A 448 -15.24 -8.02 -7.66
CA MET A 448 -16.51 -8.03 -8.38
C MET A 448 -16.33 -8.43 -9.85
N MET A 449 -15.10 -8.45 -10.38
CA MET A 449 -14.81 -8.76 -11.79
C MET A 449 -14.81 -10.27 -12.06
N CYS A 450 -15.93 -10.94 -11.80
CA CYS A 450 -16.08 -12.37 -12.04
C CYS A 450 -17.54 -12.74 -12.35
N ASP A 451 -17.75 -13.52 -13.42
CA ASP A 451 -19.11 -13.91 -13.85
C ASP A 451 -19.85 -14.77 -12.82
N VAL A 452 -19.13 -15.54 -12.01
CA VAL A 452 -19.72 -16.43 -10.99
C VAL A 452 -19.85 -15.76 -9.62
N PHE A 453 -19.69 -14.44 -9.52
CA PHE A 453 -19.80 -13.72 -8.25
C PHE A 453 -21.13 -14.01 -7.51
N PRO A 454 -21.12 -14.23 -6.17
CA PRO A 454 -19.98 -14.20 -5.24
C PRO A 454 -19.29 -15.56 -5.04
N ALA A 455 -19.55 -16.58 -5.87
CA ALA A 455 -18.98 -17.92 -5.71
C ALA A 455 -17.45 -17.95 -5.91
N ASN A 456 -16.86 -16.91 -6.50
CA ASN A 456 -15.42 -16.71 -6.60
C ASN A 456 -14.79 -16.23 -5.28
N LEU A 457 -15.58 -15.74 -4.32
CA LEU A 457 -15.10 -15.35 -3.00
C LEU A 457 -14.85 -16.59 -2.12
N GLU A 458 -14.06 -16.45 -1.05
CA GLU A 458 -13.59 -17.57 -0.22
C GLU A 458 -14.71 -18.58 0.14
N PRO A 459 -14.58 -19.88 -0.22
CA PRO A 459 -15.66 -20.87 -0.06
C PRO A 459 -15.98 -21.23 1.39
N ASN A 460 -15.14 -20.86 2.36
CA ASN A 460 -15.33 -21.16 3.78
C ASN A 460 -16.31 -20.20 4.48
N ARG A 461 -16.97 -19.30 3.74
CA ARG A 461 -17.76 -18.19 4.27
C ARG A 461 -19.17 -18.14 3.71
N THR A 462 -20.10 -17.74 4.56
CA THR A 462 -21.50 -17.51 4.23
C THR A 462 -21.73 -16.04 3.91
N PHE A 463 -21.59 -15.67 2.64
CA PHE A 463 -21.95 -14.34 2.15
C PHE A 463 -23.48 -14.21 2.05
N LEU A 464 -23.97 -12.96 2.08
CA LEU A 464 -25.34 -12.68 1.68
C LEU A 464 -25.56 -13.08 0.21
N PRO A 465 -26.80 -13.41 -0.20
CA PRO A 465 -27.15 -13.60 -1.60
C PRO A 465 -26.68 -12.42 -2.48
N LYS A 466 -26.26 -12.71 -3.73
CA LYS A 466 -25.80 -11.68 -4.70
C LYS A 466 -26.72 -10.45 -4.75
N PRO A 467 -28.06 -10.58 -4.85
CA PRO A 467 -28.95 -9.41 -4.93
C PRO A 467 -28.86 -8.50 -3.69
N ASP A 468 -28.73 -9.09 -2.49
CA ASP A 468 -28.67 -8.35 -1.23
C ASP A 468 -27.36 -7.57 -1.11
N ILE A 469 -26.25 -8.17 -1.56
CA ILE A 469 -24.94 -7.49 -1.61
C ILE A 469 -25.02 -6.28 -2.54
N LEU A 470 -25.54 -6.48 -3.76
CA LEU A 470 -25.63 -5.41 -4.76
C LEU A 470 -26.57 -4.30 -4.32
N SER A 471 -27.68 -4.63 -3.68
CA SER A 471 -28.62 -3.65 -3.12
C SER A 471 -27.94 -2.78 -2.05
N ARG A 472 -27.16 -3.35 -1.14
CA ARG A 472 -26.42 -2.59 -0.12
C ARG A 472 -25.35 -1.68 -0.73
N ILE A 473 -24.60 -2.18 -1.72
CA ILE A 473 -23.62 -1.37 -2.44
C ILE A 473 -24.30 -0.19 -3.14
N GLN A 474 -25.42 -0.45 -3.84
CA GLN A 474 -26.18 0.58 -4.53
C GLN A 474 -26.69 1.65 -3.56
N THR A 475 -27.25 1.26 -2.41
CA THR A 475 -27.69 2.19 -1.37
C THR A 475 -26.52 3.05 -0.89
N MET A 476 -25.40 2.44 -0.52
CA MET A 476 -24.22 3.18 -0.06
C MET A 476 -23.70 4.17 -1.12
N VAL A 477 -23.57 3.75 -2.38
CA VAL A 477 -23.15 4.63 -3.48
C VAL A 477 -24.13 5.78 -3.69
N THR A 478 -25.44 5.52 -3.59
CA THR A 478 -26.48 6.56 -3.66
C THR A 478 -26.33 7.58 -2.53
N GLN A 479 -26.05 7.12 -1.30
CA GLN A 479 -25.81 7.99 -0.15
C GLN A 479 -24.54 8.84 -0.33
N LEU A 480 -23.43 8.24 -0.76
CA LEU A 480 -22.18 8.97 -1.03
C LEU A 480 -22.42 10.08 -2.08
N ARG A 481 -23.14 9.76 -3.16
CA ARG A 481 -23.48 10.73 -4.20
C ARG A 481 -24.39 11.85 -3.66
N GLY A 482 -25.39 11.51 -2.84
CA GLY A 482 -26.25 12.50 -2.17
C GLY A 482 -25.49 13.45 -1.24
N LEU A 483 -24.32 13.03 -0.74
CA LEU A 483 -23.41 13.86 0.06
C LEU A 483 -22.36 14.60 -0.77
N ASN A 484 -22.48 14.62 -2.10
CA ASN A 484 -21.52 15.18 -3.06
C ASN A 484 -20.11 14.56 -2.96
N ILE A 485 -20.04 13.28 -2.58
CA ILE A 485 -18.79 12.51 -2.61
C ILE A 485 -18.69 11.83 -3.99
N PRO A 486 -17.63 12.05 -4.77
CA PRO A 486 -17.51 11.48 -6.11
C PRO A 486 -17.35 9.96 -6.04
N ILE A 487 -18.01 9.26 -6.95
CA ILE A 487 -17.96 7.80 -7.06
C ILE A 487 -16.84 7.42 -8.02
N ARG A 488 -15.76 6.86 -7.47
CA ARG A 488 -14.53 6.60 -8.23
C ARG A 488 -14.21 5.12 -8.15
N ILE A 489 -14.02 4.49 -9.30
CA ILE A 489 -13.79 3.05 -9.41
C ILE A 489 -12.40 2.82 -10.00
N SER A 490 -11.67 1.86 -9.44
CA SER A 490 -10.42 1.36 -9.98
C SER A 490 -10.54 -0.12 -10.33
N MET A 491 -9.99 -0.49 -11.48
CA MET A 491 -9.83 -1.85 -11.95
C MET A 491 -8.35 -2.07 -12.27
N GLY A 492 -7.71 -2.97 -11.53
CA GLY A 492 -6.31 -3.33 -11.70
C GLY A 492 -5.36 -2.74 -10.67
N ASP A 493 -5.83 -2.23 -9.54
CA ASP A 493 -4.98 -1.86 -8.41
C ASP A 493 -4.50 -3.11 -7.64
N ARG A 494 -3.70 -3.93 -8.32
CA ARG A 494 -3.15 -5.20 -7.81
C ARG A 494 -1.80 -5.04 -7.09
N GLY A 495 -1.38 -3.81 -6.78
CA GLY A 495 -0.10 -3.54 -6.12
C GLY A 495 0.06 -4.20 -4.74
N ASN A 496 -1.07 -4.47 -4.05
CA ASN A 496 -1.08 -4.99 -2.67
C ASN A 496 -1.73 -6.39 -2.52
N THR A 497 -2.53 -6.86 -3.48
CA THR A 497 -3.47 -7.97 -3.25
C THR A 497 -3.09 -9.32 -3.87
N CYS A 498 -2.00 -9.42 -4.65
CA CYS A 498 -1.55 -10.72 -5.17
C CYS A 498 -0.01 -10.82 -5.22
N PRO A 499 0.59 -11.92 -4.77
CA PRO A 499 1.96 -12.22 -5.12
C PRO A 499 2.02 -12.39 -6.64
N SER A 500 2.92 -11.65 -7.30
CA SER A 500 3.20 -11.66 -8.73
C SER A 500 3.73 -13.00 -9.27
N SER A 501 3.53 -14.10 -8.55
CA SER A 501 3.98 -15.45 -8.91
C SER A 501 2.84 -16.25 -9.55
N GLY A 502 2.55 -15.97 -10.84
CA GLY A 502 1.65 -16.79 -11.64
C GLY A 502 1.28 -16.15 -12.98
N LEU A 503 1.07 -16.97 -14.02
CA LEU A 503 0.68 -16.49 -15.37
C LEU A 503 -0.73 -15.84 -15.41
N ASP A 504 -1.57 -16.08 -14.40
CA ASP A 504 -2.97 -15.62 -14.36
C ASP A 504 -3.20 -14.41 -13.42
N GLY A 505 -2.20 -14.05 -12.60
CA GLY A 505 -2.36 -13.06 -11.53
C GLY A 505 -2.57 -11.60 -11.99
N SER A 506 -2.41 -11.31 -13.28
CA SER A 506 -2.46 -9.95 -13.84
C SER A 506 -3.48 -9.76 -14.97
N LEU A 507 -4.21 -10.81 -15.35
CA LEU A 507 -5.25 -10.76 -16.38
C LEU A 507 -6.62 -10.55 -15.74
N PHE A 508 -7.55 -9.88 -16.44
CA PHE A 508 -8.91 -9.64 -15.92
C PHE A 508 -9.90 -10.71 -16.36
N PHE A 509 -9.66 -11.33 -17.51
CA PHE A 509 -10.61 -12.19 -18.18
C PHE A 509 -10.02 -13.59 -18.27
N GLY A 510 -10.64 -14.53 -17.58
CA GLY A 510 -10.33 -15.96 -17.64
C GLY A 510 -11.61 -16.77 -17.84
N PRO A 511 -11.51 -17.99 -18.39
CA PRO A 511 -12.65 -18.90 -18.41
C PRO A 511 -13.11 -19.18 -16.98
N PHE A 512 -14.41 -19.16 -16.74
CA PHE A 512 -14.98 -19.44 -15.42
C PHE A 512 -15.61 -20.83 -15.38
N LYS A 513 -15.56 -21.42 -14.19
CA LYS A 513 -16.11 -22.73 -13.90
C LYS A 513 -17.61 -22.62 -13.61
N THR A 514 -18.43 -23.34 -14.35
CA THR A 514 -19.86 -23.47 -14.12
C THR A 514 -20.30 -24.93 -14.23
N PHE A 515 -21.56 -25.20 -13.87
CA PHE A 515 -22.16 -26.53 -13.96
C PHE A 515 -23.34 -26.49 -14.93
N VAL A 516 -23.39 -27.47 -15.83
CA VAL A 516 -24.49 -27.65 -16.78
C VAL A 516 -25.17 -28.98 -16.49
N GLY A 517 -26.50 -29.00 -16.53
CA GLY A 517 -27.33 -30.16 -16.19
C GLY A 517 -27.79 -30.18 -14.72
N GLU A 518 -28.76 -31.05 -14.42
CA GLU A 518 -29.32 -31.24 -13.09
C GLU A 518 -29.09 -32.68 -12.58
N GLY A 519 -28.99 -32.86 -11.27
CA GLY A 519 -28.88 -34.18 -10.64
C GLY A 519 -27.66 -34.99 -11.12
N PRO A 520 -27.82 -36.25 -11.55
CA PRO A 520 -26.72 -37.12 -11.97
C PRO A 520 -26.03 -36.66 -13.28
N ASP A 521 -26.69 -35.80 -14.08
CA ASP A 521 -26.13 -35.25 -15.33
C ASP A 521 -25.38 -33.94 -15.14
N ARG A 522 -25.23 -33.47 -13.89
CA ARG A 522 -24.51 -32.25 -13.55
C ARG A 522 -23.02 -32.42 -13.85
N ARG A 523 -22.57 -31.82 -14.94
CA ARG A 523 -21.14 -31.79 -15.33
C ARG A 523 -20.55 -30.40 -15.19
N GLU A 524 -19.30 -30.38 -14.80
CA GLU A 524 -18.48 -29.17 -14.73
C GLU A 524 -18.00 -28.78 -16.12
N VAL A 525 -18.15 -27.51 -16.49
CA VAL A 525 -17.65 -26.95 -17.75
C VAL A 525 -16.97 -25.60 -17.52
N LEU A 526 -16.00 -25.29 -18.37
CA LEU A 526 -15.36 -23.98 -18.42
C LEU A 526 -15.98 -23.17 -19.56
N LEU A 527 -16.57 -22.02 -19.25
CA LEU A 527 -17.15 -21.11 -20.23
C LEU A 527 -16.33 -19.83 -20.38
N PRO A 528 -16.34 -19.19 -21.56
CA PRO A 528 -15.70 -17.90 -21.76
C PRO A 528 -16.38 -16.80 -20.94
N THR A 529 -15.61 -15.81 -20.49
CA THR A 529 -16.11 -14.68 -19.68
C THR A 529 -17.27 -13.95 -20.34
N GLN A 530 -18.28 -13.56 -19.57
CA GLN A 530 -19.39 -12.70 -20.02
C GLN A 530 -19.24 -11.25 -19.53
N ALA A 531 -18.13 -10.96 -18.82
CA ALA A 531 -17.82 -9.66 -18.24
C ALA A 531 -18.95 -9.12 -17.33
N VAL A 532 -19.62 -10.01 -16.59
CA VAL A 532 -20.70 -9.70 -15.64
C VAL A 532 -20.07 -9.23 -14.33
N PHE A 533 -19.73 -7.95 -14.27
CA PHE A 533 -19.00 -7.32 -13.16
C PHE A 533 -19.91 -6.60 -12.15
N SER A 534 -21.23 -6.81 -12.26
CA SER A 534 -22.25 -6.29 -11.35
C SER A 534 -22.23 -4.77 -11.18
N LEU A 535 -21.89 -4.04 -12.25
CA LEU A 535 -21.83 -2.57 -12.25
C LEU A 535 -23.16 -1.90 -12.61
N THR A 536 -24.08 -2.59 -13.28
CA THR A 536 -25.36 -2.00 -13.76
C THR A 536 -26.09 -1.16 -12.69
N PRO A 537 -26.21 -1.60 -11.42
CA PRO A 537 -26.93 -0.82 -10.39
C PRO A 537 -26.29 0.53 -10.04
N ILE A 538 -25.00 0.72 -10.34
CA ILE A 538 -24.25 1.92 -9.97
C ILE A 538 -23.56 2.64 -11.14
N ALA A 539 -23.53 2.04 -12.34
CA ALA A 539 -22.77 2.57 -13.49
C ALA A 539 -23.15 4.02 -13.84
N SER A 540 -24.44 4.35 -13.74
CA SER A 540 -24.93 5.71 -13.98
C SER A 540 -24.44 6.72 -12.94
N MET A 541 -23.96 6.29 -11.78
CA MET A 541 -23.48 7.14 -10.69
C MET A 541 -21.96 7.29 -10.65
N VAL A 542 -21.21 6.61 -11.51
CA VAL A 542 -19.74 6.63 -11.53
C VAL A 542 -19.22 7.94 -12.13
N ASP A 543 -18.36 8.65 -11.40
CA ASP A 543 -17.72 9.90 -11.82
C ASP A 543 -16.31 9.66 -12.41
N GLU A 544 -15.53 8.74 -11.84
CA GLU A 544 -14.18 8.41 -12.34
C GLU A 544 -14.00 6.89 -12.48
N LEU A 545 -13.45 6.46 -13.61
CA LEU A 545 -13.07 5.06 -13.86
C LEU A 545 -11.58 4.99 -14.17
N THR A 546 -10.84 4.14 -13.46
CA THR A 546 -9.42 3.85 -13.74
C THR A 546 -9.28 2.39 -14.12
N ILE A 547 -8.68 2.13 -15.28
CA ILE A 547 -8.33 0.80 -15.76
C ILE A 547 -6.82 0.75 -15.94
N GLN A 548 -6.16 -0.14 -15.21
CA GLN A 548 -4.71 -0.24 -15.23
C GLN A 548 -4.23 -1.68 -15.26
N TYR A 549 -3.16 -1.92 -16.02
CA TYR A 549 -2.43 -3.18 -16.02
C TYR A 549 -1.07 -2.99 -15.36
N PRO A 550 -0.56 -3.98 -14.61
CA PRO A 550 0.79 -3.92 -14.11
C PRO A 550 1.81 -4.04 -15.27
N ALA A 551 3.02 -3.53 -15.07
CA ALA A 551 4.03 -3.48 -16.14
C ALA A 551 4.60 -4.87 -16.53
N ASP A 552 4.28 -5.92 -15.76
CA ASP A 552 4.81 -7.29 -15.87
C ASP A 552 3.74 -8.33 -16.27
N VAL A 553 2.63 -7.91 -16.87
CA VAL A 553 1.57 -8.81 -17.37
C VAL A 553 2.13 -9.86 -18.34
N PRO A 554 1.88 -11.16 -18.16
CA PRO A 554 2.25 -12.21 -19.12
C PRO A 554 1.69 -11.90 -20.52
N GLY A 555 2.58 -11.91 -21.53
CA GLY A 555 2.26 -11.50 -22.90
C GLY A 555 2.47 -10.02 -23.21
N VAL A 556 2.64 -9.18 -22.20
CA VAL A 556 3.10 -7.80 -22.31
C VAL A 556 4.53 -7.77 -21.77
N SER A 557 5.53 -7.76 -22.65
CA SER A 557 6.94 -7.93 -22.27
C SER A 557 7.39 -7.05 -21.08
N GLY A 558 7.50 -7.64 -19.88
CA GLY A 558 7.93 -6.97 -18.64
C GLY A 558 9.00 -7.76 -17.89
N TRP A 559 10.02 -7.03 -17.42
CA TRP A 559 11.24 -7.39 -16.65
C TRP A 559 12.09 -8.61 -17.06
N LEU A 560 11.49 -9.80 -17.29
CA LEU A 560 12.22 -11.06 -17.47
C LEU A 560 12.40 -11.48 -18.94
N ARG A 561 11.55 -11.01 -19.85
CA ARG A 561 11.63 -11.34 -21.29
C ARG A 561 11.99 -10.10 -22.12
N GLY A 562 13.24 -9.65 -22.00
CA GLY A 562 13.77 -8.68 -22.95
C GLY A 562 13.71 -9.21 -24.39
N ALA A 563 12.97 -8.52 -25.26
CA ALA A 563 13.02 -8.63 -26.73
C ALA A 563 12.68 -10.01 -27.35
N LYS A 564 11.79 -10.82 -26.77
CA LYS A 564 11.23 -12.00 -27.45
C LYS A 564 9.88 -11.67 -28.08
N ARG A 565 9.63 -12.17 -29.30
CA ARG A 565 8.32 -12.10 -29.96
C ARG A 565 7.26 -12.75 -29.05
N PRO A 566 6.02 -12.23 -29.01
CA PRO A 566 4.93 -12.89 -28.29
C PRO A 566 4.78 -14.33 -28.78
N THR A 567 4.74 -15.26 -27.83
CA THR A 567 4.44 -16.67 -28.07
C THR A 567 2.97 -16.84 -28.51
N PRO A 568 2.61 -17.95 -29.18
CA PRO A 568 1.22 -18.22 -29.54
C PRO A 568 0.27 -18.18 -28.33
N ALA A 569 0.70 -18.70 -27.19
CA ALA A 569 -0.09 -18.66 -25.95
C ALA A 569 -0.30 -17.21 -25.46
N GLU A 570 0.73 -16.37 -25.50
CA GLU A 570 0.62 -14.95 -25.12
C GLU A 570 -0.34 -14.18 -26.06
N LYS A 571 -0.35 -14.50 -27.35
CA LYS A 571 -1.32 -13.91 -28.31
C LYS A 571 -2.76 -14.32 -28.00
N VAL A 572 -2.99 -15.60 -27.71
CA VAL A 572 -4.33 -16.11 -27.33
C VAL A 572 -4.81 -15.46 -26.03
N LEU A 573 -3.91 -15.24 -25.06
CA LEU A 573 -4.26 -14.51 -23.83
C LEU A 573 -4.64 -13.05 -24.11
N MET A 574 -3.90 -12.36 -24.98
CA MET A 574 -4.22 -10.98 -25.36
C MET A 574 -5.56 -10.88 -26.10
N GLU A 575 -5.82 -11.80 -27.04
CA GLU A 575 -7.10 -11.89 -27.76
C GLU A 575 -8.27 -12.12 -26.79
N ARG A 576 -8.07 -12.99 -25.78
CA ARG A 576 -9.06 -13.20 -24.72
C ARG A 576 -9.35 -11.94 -23.91
N GLU A 577 -8.32 -11.16 -23.57
CA GLU A 577 -8.50 -9.88 -22.86
C GLU A 577 -9.23 -8.86 -23.73
N MET A 578 -8.90 -8.75 -25.02
CA MET A 578 -9.61 -7.88 -25.97
C MET A 578 -11.10 -8.24 -26.06
N ILE A 579 -11.41 -9.52 -26.26
CA ILE A 579 -12.81 -10.03 -26.27
C ILE A 579 -13.53 -9.69 -24.96
N GLY A 580 -12.87 -9.91 -23.81
CA GLY A 580 -13.43 -9.58 -22.50
C GLY A 580 -13.74 -8.09 -22.35
N TRP A 581 -12.85 -7.21 -22.79
CA TRP A 581 -13.09 -5.77 -22.77
C TRP A 581 -14.18 -5.32 -23.73
N ARG A 582 -14.29 -5.90 -24.92
CA ARG A 582 -15.40 -5.60 -25.83
C ARG A 582 -16.74 -5.95 -25.20
N ARG A 583 -16.84 -7.10 -24.53
CA ARG A 583 -18.04 -7.48 -23.75
C ARG A 583 -18.31 -6.50 -22.61
N PHE A 584 -17.26 -6.11 -21.87
CA PHE A 584 -17.37 -5.12 -20.80
C PHE A 584 -17.93 -3.78 -21.32
N TRP A 585 -17.34 -3.23 -22.38
CA TRP A 585 -17.79 -1.96 -22.94
C TRP A 585 -19.18 -2.06 -23.54
N MET A 586 -19.51 -3.16 -24.24
CA MET A 586 -20.86 -3.39 -24.74
C MET A 586 -21.90 -3.43 -23.61
N ARG A 587 -21.53 -3.97 -22.44
CA ARG A 587 -22.43 -4.04 -21.30
C ARG A 587 -22.61 -2.69 -20.60
N TYR A 588 -21.53 -1.93 -20.40
CA TYR A 588 -21.55 -0.80 -19.46
C TYR A 588 -21.36 0.58 -20.08
N ALA A 589 -20.81 0.72 -21.30
CA ALA A 589 -20.47 2.03 -21.87
C ALA A 589 -21.67 2.99 -21.90
N SER A 590 -22.82 2.53 -22.40
CA SER A 590 -24.05 3.35 -22.45
C SER A 590 -24.63 3.70 -21.08
N GLN A 591 -24.20 3.03 -20.02
CA GLN A 591 -24.70 3.23 -18.65
C GLN A 591 -23.93 4.32 -17.89
N PHE A 592 -22.71 4.66 -18.30
CA PHE A 592 -21.82 5.61 -17.63
C PHE A 592 -22.19 7.09 -17.82
N LYS A 593 -23.44 7.45 -17.50
CA LYS A 593 -23.99 8.80 -17.74
C LYS A 593 -23.31 9.92 -16.97
N ASN A 594 -22.70 9.64 -15.81
CA ASN A 594 -22.04 10.67 -14.99
C ASN A 594 -20.50 10.63 -15.07
N LEU A 595 -19.94 9.80 -15.96
CA LEU A 595 -18.49 9.63 -16.05
C LEU A 595 -17.84 10.92 -16.53
N LYS A 596 -16.91 11.44 -15.72
CA LYS A 596 -16.14 12.67 -15.99
C LYS A 596 -14.70 12.39 -16.33
N LYS A 597 -14.17 11.25 -15.88
CA LYS A 597 -12.78 10.89 -16.09
C LYS A 597 -12.62 9.39 -16.31
N LEU A 598 -11.93 9.03 -17.39
CA LEU A 598 -11.45 7.68 -17.65
C LEU A 598 -9.93 7.69 -17.73
N THR A 599 -9.26 7.02 -16.81
CA THR A 599 -7.82 6.83 -16.82
C THR A 599 -7.50 5.43 -17.33
N ALA A 600 -6.72 5.35 -18.41
CA ALA A 600 -6.30 4.10 -19.01
C ALA A 600 -4.78 4.00 -18.92
N ASN A 601 -4.28 2.94 -18.29
CA ASN A 601 -2.89 2.50 -18.34
C ASN A 601 -2.86 1.06 -18.82
N VAL A 602 -2.95 0.87 -20.13
CA VAL A 602 -3.20 -0.43 -20.75
C VAL A 602 -2.21 -0.71 -21.89
N PRO A 603 -2.02 -1.99 -22.28
CA PRO A 603 -1.27 -2.33 -23.49
C PRO A 603 -1.84 -1.63 -24.73
N ASN A 604 -0.99 -1.16 -25.64
CA ASN A 604 -1.42 -0.48 -26.86
C ASN A 604 -2.41 -1.30 -27.69
N GLU A 605 -2.23 -2.62 -27.80
CA GLU A 605 -3.13 -3.49 -28.56
C GLU A 605 -4.56 -3.46 -28.01
N ILE A 606 -4.73 -3.49 -26.68
CA ILE A 606 -6.04 -3.36 -26.02
C ILE A 606 -6.62 -1.95 -26.24
N TYR A 607 -5.78 -0.91 -26.14
CA TYR A 607 -6.22 0.46 -26.36
C TYR A 607 -6.76 0.70 -27.77
N GLU A 608 -6.05 0.23 -28.80
CA GLU A 608 -6.50 0.35 -30.19
C GLU A 608 -7.78 -0.48 -30.44
N ASP A 609 -7.89 -1.65 -29.79
CA ASP A 609 -9.08 -2.50 -29.86
C ASP A 609 -10.33 -1.82 -29.27
N TRP A 610 -10.17 -1.05 -28.20
CA TRP A 610 -11.29 -0.31 -27.61
C TRP A 610 -11.93 0.70 -28.56
N GLY A 611 -11.18 1.23 -29.54
CA GLY A 611 -11.71 2.10 -30.59
C GLY A 611 -12.75 1.42 -31.49
N LYS A 612 -12.80 0.09 -31.49
CA LYS A 612 -13.78 -0.74 -32.21
C LYS A 612 -14.95 -1.21 -31.34
N SER A 613 -15.01 -0.75 -30.10
CA SER A 613 -16.01 -1.17 -29.10
C SER A 613 -16.97 -0.03 -28.77
N ASP A 614 -17.97 -0.32 -27.94
CA ASP A 614 -18.95 0.69 -27.47
C ASP A 614 -18.32 1.81 -26.62
N LEU A 615 -17.05 1.69 -26.22
CA LEU A 615 -16.30 2.80 -25.63
C LEU A 615 -16.20 4.00 -26.58
N ALA A 616 -16.11 3.77 -27.90
CA ALA A 616 -16.08 4.86 -28.88
C ALA A 616 -17.35 5.72 -28.77
N GLY A 617 -18.53 5.10 -28.66
CA GLY A 617 -19.79 5.83 -28.48
C GLY A 617 -19.87 6.60 -27.15
N LEU A 618 -19.23 6.11 -26.08
CA LEU A 618 -19.14 6.85 -24.81
C LEU A 618 -18.26 8.11 -24.94
N LEU A 619 -17.23 8.07 -25.77
CA LEU A 619 -16.24 9.13 -25.97
C LEU A 619 -16.51 10.02 -27.19
N GLU A 620 -17.63 9.81 -27.88
CA GLU A 620 -18.05 10.57 -29.07
C GLU A 620 -18.41 12.03 -28.74
N ASP A 621 -18.89 12.29 -27.51
CA ASP A 621 -19.26 13.63 -27.05
C ASP A 621 -18.08 14.62 -27.15
N GLU A 622 -18.31 15.77 -27.78
CA GLU A 622 -17.28 16.78 -28.03
C GLU A 622 -16.63 17.31 -26.74
N ARG A 623 -17.35 17.24 -25.61
CA ARG A 623 -16.89 17.70 -24.28
C ARG A 623 -15.69 16.92 -23.76
N TRP A 624 -15.45 15.71 -24.26
CA TRP A 624 -14.27 14.93 -23.87
C TRP A 624 -12.97 15.57 -24.36
N GLN A 625 -11.96 15.55 -23.51
CA GLN A 625 -10.58 15.90 -23.81
C GLN A 625 -9.68 14.73 -23.45
N MET A 626 -8.51 14.62 -24.10
CA MET A 626 -7.54 13.56 -23.84
C MET A 626 -6.18 14.16 -23.51
N LEU A 627 -5.61 13.77 -22.37
CA LEU A 627 -4.21 13.99 -22.04
C LEU A 627 -3.41 12.73 -22.34
N GLU A 628 -2.37 12.88 -23.16
CA GLU A 628 -1.31 11.89 -23.30
C GLU A 628 -0.28 12.14 -22.21
N VAL A 629 -0.08 11.15 -21.35
CA VAL A 629 1.05 11.19 -20.42
C VAL A 629 2.23 10.57 -21.14
N GLU A 630 3.21 11.39 -21.52
CA GLU A 630 4.45 10.88 -22.09
C GLU A 630 5.06 9.86 -21.12
N ASP A 631 5.24 8.65 -21.62
CA ASP A 631 5.80 7.52 -20.89
C ASP A 631 7.31 7.73 -20.67
N LYS A 632 7.67 8.70 -19.82
CA LYS A 632 9.01 8.82 -19.24
C LYS A 632 9.15 7.76 -18.16
N GLN A 633 9.03 6.51 -18.59
CA GLN A 633 9.34 5.32 -17.80
C GLN A 633 10.85 5.27 -17.54
N ASP A 634 11.33 6.17 -16.68
CA ASP A 634 12.56 5.99 -15.92
C ASP A 634 12.29 4.94 -14.83
N TYR A 635 12.11 3.69 -15.25
CA TYR A 635 11.93 2.51 -14.41
C TYR A 635 13.13 2.20 -13.48
N ALA A 636 14.06 3.14 -13.30
CA ALA A 636 15.04 3.07 -12.23
C ALA A 636 14.39 3.21 -10.84
N HIS A 637 13.16 3.70 -10.70
CA HIS A 637 12.61 4.05 -9.38
C HIS A 637 12.23 2.87 -8.46
N TYR A 638 11.85 1.69 -8.99
CA TYR A 638 11.50 0.55 -8.13
C TYR A 638 12.68 -0.38 -7.80
N GLY A 639 13.84 -0.21 -8.43
CA GLY A 639 15.07 -0.96 -8.15
C GLY A 639 16.16 -0.19 -7.39
N SER A 640 15.95 1.10 -7.10
CA SER A 640 17.00 1.98 -6.55
C SER A 640 17.05 2.05 -5.02
N PHE A 641 16.26 1.24 -4.30
CA PHE A 641 16.24 1.26 -2.83
C PHE A 641 17.45 0.61 -2.15
N LEU A 642 18.49 0.19 -2.87
CA LEU A 642 19.72 -0.34 -2.28
C LEU A 642 20.96 0.28 -2.97
N PRO A 643 21.73 1.15 -2.29
CA PRO A 643 23.00 1.64 -2.83
C PRO A 643 24.19 0.67 -2.63
N PHE A 644 24.03 -0.54 -2.06
CA PHE A 644 25.21 -1.35 -1.64
C PHE A 644 25.17 -2.87 -1.84
N SER A 645 24.34 -3.43 -2.70
CA SER A 645 24.31 -4.90 -2.93
C SER A 645 24.63 -5.32 -4.36
N ASN A 646 25.83 -4.96 -4.84
CA ASN A 646 26.76 -5.83 -5.60
C ASN A 646 27.82 -4.99 -6.34
N PRO A 647 29.14 -5.18 -6.11
CA PRO A 647 30.18 -4.60 -6.95
C PRO A 647 30.35 -5.32 -8.30
N SER A 648 29.53 -6.32 -8.64
CA SER A 648 29.70 -7.16 -9.83
C SER A 648 28.88 -6.76 -11.07
N THR A 649 28.06 -5.70 -11.04
CA THR A 649 27.19 -5.32 -12.17
C THR A 649 27.59 -4.03 -12.91
N LEU A 650 28.75 -3.44 -12.59
CA LEU A 650 29.35 -2.35 -13.39
C LEU A 650 30.05 -2.88 -14.67
N ARG A 651 29.31 -3.61 -15.50
CA ARG A 651 29.67 -3.76 -16.92
C ARG A 651 28.57 -3.18 -17.78
N TYR A 652 28.88 -1.99 -18.30
CA TYR A 652 28.25 -1.32 -19.43
C TYR A 652 27.53 -2.29 -20.38
N ARG A 653 26.20 -2.25 -20.37
CA ARG A 653 25.38 -2.52 -21.55
C ARG A 653 24.26 -1.49 -21.59
N PHE A 654 24.39 -0.50 -22.48
CA PHE A 654 23.24 0.22 -22.99
C PHE A 654 22.33 -0.80 -23.69
N PRO A 655 21.15 -1.16 -23.17
CA PRO A 655 20.25 -2.00 -23.93
C PRO A 655 19.70 -1.12 -25.05
N ARG A 656 20.04 -1.46 -26.30
CA ARG A 656 19.30 -0.94 -27.46
C ARG A 656 17.84 -1.36 -27.28
N ASN A 657 16.98 -0.41 -26.95
CA ASN A 657 15.53 -0.56 -26.74
C ASN A 657 14.88 -1.06 -28.05
N ARG A 658 14.83 -2.37 -28.28
CA ARG A 658 14.06 -2.98 -29.37
C ARG A 658 13.07 -3.99 -28.79
N GLY A 659 11.77 -3.71 -28.98
CA GLY A 659 10.68 -4.68 -28.84
C GLY A 659 10.01 -4.77 -27.46
N LYS A 660 9.83 -3.67 -26.73
CA LYS A 660 8.86 -3.65 -25.61
C LYS A 660 7.48 -3.32 -26.16
N ALA A 661 6.45 -4.07 -25.77
CA ALA A 661 5.06 -3.66 -25.96
C ALA A 661 4.88 -2.28 -25.32
N LYS A 662 4.38 -1.31 -26.08
CA LYS A 662 4.15 0.04 -25.58
C LYS A 662 2.90 0.02 -24.70
N PHE A 663 3.02 0.52 -23.48
CA PHE A 663 1.85 0.91 -22.71
C PHE A 663 1.37 2.25 -23.21
N VAL A 664 0.07 2.46 -23.13
CA VAL A 664 -0.54 3.75 -23.40
C VAL A 664 -1.13 4.25 -22.10
N GLN A 665 -0.65 5.42 -21.67
CA GLN A 665 -1.22 6.14 -20.55
C GLN A 665 -2.05 7.31 -21.08
N ARG A 666 -3.38 7.14 -21.12
CA ARG A 666 -4.33 8.19 -21.51
C ARG A 666 -5.20 8.57 -20.33
N VAL A 667 -5.51 9.86 -20.24
CA VAL A 667 -6.57 10.37 -19.35
C VAL A 667 -7.59 11.06 -20.21
N PHE A 668 -8.77 10.48 -20.34
CA PHE A 668 -9.95 11.15 -20.89
C PHE A 668 -10.66 11.88 -19.77
N PHE A 669 -11.00 13.14 -19.98
CA PHE A 669 -11.67 13.94 -18.96
C PHE A 669 -12.56 14.99 -19.61
N ARG A 670 -13.55 15.44 -18.85
CA ARG A 670 -14.37 16.62 -19.17
C ARG A 670 -14.40 17.54 -17.95
N LEU A 671 -14.64 18.82 -18.18
CA LEU A 671 -14.60 19.86 -17.14
C LEU A 671 -15.99 20.23 -16.62
N ASP A 672 -17.05 19.77 -17.28
CA ASP A 672 -18.43 20.04 -16.92
C ASP A 672 -19.02 18.96 -15.99
N GLU A 673 -20.09 19.36 -15.31
CA GLU A 673 -20.82 18.52 -14.33
C GLU A 673 -22.10 17.91 -14.92
N GLU A 674 -22.47 18.25 -16.16
CA GLU A 674 -23.73 17.83 -16.76
C GLU A 674 -23.70 16.36 -17.20
N PRO A 675 -24.73 15.53 -16.96
CA PRO A 675 -24.73 14.15 -17.43
C PRO A 675 -24.53 14.00 -18.95
N LEU A 676 -23.93 12.90 -19.38
CA LEU A 676 -23.84 12.49 -20.78
C LEU A 676 -25.20 12.01 -21.28
N ASN A 677 -25.56 12.42 -22.50
CA ASN A 677 -26.79 11.97 -23.14
C ASN A 677 -26.57 10.63 -23.86
N LEU A 678 -26.47 9.55 -23.08
CA LEU A 678 -26.26 8.20 -23.60
C LEU A 678 -27.59 7.46 -23.72
N VAL A 679 -27.85 6.90 -24.90
CA VAL A 679 -28.98 5.99 -25.13
C VAL A 679 -28.62 4.62 -24.57
N LEU A 680 -29.42 4.14 -23.61
CA LEU A 680 -29.23 2.80 -23.05
C LEU A 680 -29.50 1.76 -24.14
N ALA A 681 -28.59 0.81 -24.29
CA ALA A 681 -28.87 -0.38 -25.06
C ALA A 681 -29.99 -1.18 -24.38
N HIS A 682 -31.08 -1.45 -25.10
CA HIS A 682 -32.24 -2.19 -24.62
C HIS A 682 -32.89 -1.60 -23.35
N PRO A 683 -33.50 -0.40 -23.46
CA PRO A 683 -34.17 0.26 -22.33
C PRO A 683 -35.36 -0.54 -21.77
N GLU A 684 -35.90 -1.49 -22.54
CA GLU A 684 -36.97 -2.39 -22.15
C GLU A 684 -36.57 -3.43 -21.09
N LEU A 685 -35.29 -3.74 -20.98
CA LEU A 685 -34.78 -4.74 -20.03
C LEU A 685 -34.64 -4.14 -18.64
N THR A 686 -35.00 -4.93 -17.62
CA THR A 686 -34.69 -4.61 -16.23
C THR A 686 -33.17 -4.62 -16.00
N ASP A 687 -32.70 -3.95 -14.95
CA ASP A 687 -31.27 -3.91 -14.61
C ASP A 687 -30.69 -5.31 -14.40
N LYS A 688 -31.46 -6.24 -13.82
CA LYS A 688 -31.04 -7.63 -13.65
C LYS A 688 -30.92 -8.35 -14.99
N GLU A 689 -31.92 -8.23 -15.86
CA GLU A 689 -31.89 -8.86 -17.18
C GLU A 689 -30.76 -8.30 -18.05
N ARG A 690 -30.48 -6.99 -17.95
CA ARG A 690 -29.36 -6.35 -18.66
C ARG A 690 -28.00 -6.85 -18.16
N GLU A 691 -27.86 -7.04 -16.85
CA GLU A 691 -26.65 -7.57 -16.23
C GLU A 691 -26.42 -9.05 -16.56
N GLU A 692 -27.47 -9.86 -16.65
CA GLU A 692 -27.39 -11.32 -16.90
C GLU A 692 -27.45 -11.69 -18.39
N ARG A 693 -27.75 -10.74 -19.27
CA ARG A 693 -27.82 -10.97 -20.72
C ARG A 693 -26.50 -11.50 -21.28
N GLU A 694 -26.59 -12.55 -22.09
CA GLU A 694 -25.47 -13.11 -22.84
C GLU A 694 -25.03 -12.18 -23.97
N ILE A 695 -23.71 -12.00 -24.11
CA ILE A 695 -23.08 -11.23 -25.18
C ILE A 695 -22.29 -12.19 -26.06
N THR A 696 -22.84 -12.50 -27.22
CA THR A 696 -22.24 -13.45 -28.17
C THR A 696 -21.05 -12.83 -28.91
N ASP A 697 -20.17 -13.66 -29.48
CA ASP A 697 -19.00 -13.18 -30.22
C ASP A 697 -19.40 -12.39 -31.48
N GLU A 698 -20.58 -12.68 -32.06
CA GLU A 698 -21.12 -11.92 -33.20
C GLU A 698 -21.51 -10.49 -32.81
N MET A 699 -21.98 -10.28 -31.57
CA MET A 699 -22.39 -8.96 -31.08
C MET A 699 -21.21 -8.02 -30.83
N ILE A 700 -20.03 -8.59 -30.54
CA ILE A 700 -18.78 -7.87 -30.27
C ILE A 700 -17.77 -7.97 -31.43
N LYS A 701 -18.20 -8.56 -32.55
CA LYS A 701 -17.39 -8.59 -33.76
C LYS A 701 -17.11 -7.15 -34.18
N ASP A 702 -15.89 -6.90 -34.66
CA ASP A 702 -15.37 -5.58 -35.00
C ASP A 702 -16.48 -4.73 -35.63
N LYS A 703 -16.94 -3.70 -34.90
CA LYS A 703 -17.72 -2.63 -35.48
C LYS A 703 -16.73 -1.85 -36.31
N ASP A 704 -16.60 -2.27 -37.56
CA ASP A 704 -15.72 -1.64 -38.51
C ASP A 704 -16.09 -0.15 -38.56
N VAL A 705 -15.22 0.71 -38.03
CA VAL A 705 -15.35 2.18 -38.10
C VAL A 705 -15.43 2.64 -39.58
N SER A 706 -15.11 1.74 -40.52
CA SER A 706 -15.36 1.87 -41.96
C SER A 706 -16.83 1.84 -42.38
N GLU A 707 -17.77 1.28 -41.61
CA GLU A 707 -19.20 1.28 -41.99
C GLU A 707 -19.89 2.64 -41.76
N THR A 708 -19.43 3.43 -40.79
CA THR A 708 -19.92 4.81 -40.56
C THR A 708 -19.07 5.88 -41.23
N GLY A 709 -17.85 5.55 -41.70
CA GLY A 709 -16.98 6.45 -42.45
C GLY A 709 -16.41 7.64 -41.64
N LEU A 710 -16.68 7.72 -40.34
CA LEU A 710 -16.26 8.81 -39.47
C LEU A 710 -15.13 8.32 -38.55
N GLU A 711 -13.94 8.91 -38.69
CA GLU A 711 -12.82 8.63 -37.80
C GLU A 711 -13.10 9.16 -36.40
N HIS A 712 -12.91 8.31 -35.39
CA HIS A 712 -13.05 8.74 -34.01
C HIS A 712 -11.87 9.64 -33.61
N ARG A 713 -12.15 10.80 -32.99
CA ARG A 713 -11.15 11.81 -32.59
C ARG A 713 -9.94 11.25 -31.82
N PHE A 714 -10.16 10.21 -31.01
CA PHE A 714 -9.11 9.59 -30.19
C PHE A 714 -8.44 8.36 -30.81
N TRP A 715 -8.98 7.82 -31.91
CA TRP A 715 -8.41 6.68 -32.65
C TRP A 715 -8.33 7.01 -34.16
N PRO A 716 -7.48 7.97 -34.55
CA PRO A 716 -7.31 8.31 -35.97
C PRO A 716 -6.69 7.14 -36.73
N LYS A 717 -7.08 6.94 -38.00
CA LYS A 717 -6.43 5.95 -38.85
C LYS A 717 -4.98 6.37 -39.08
N ARG A 718 -4.03 5.46 -38.83
CA ARG A 718 -2.64 5.69 -39.21
C ARG A 718 -2.54 5.58 -40.74
N GLU A 719 -2.04 6.62 -41.39
CA GLU A 719 -1.87 6.71 -42.86
C GLU A 719 -0.79 5.77 -43.45
N ASP A 720 -0.53 4.61 -42.82
CA ASP A 720 0.62 3.76 -43.14
C ASP A 720 0.34 2.68 -44.21
N GLU A 721 -0.84 2.64 -44.83
CA GLU A 721 -1.18 1.64 -45.88
C GLU A 721 -0.99 2.13 -47.33
N ASN A 722 -0.33 3.27 -47.57
CA ASN A 722 0.07 3.68 -48.93
C ASN A 722 1.48 3.22 -49.34
N LEU A 723 2.03 2.20 -48.68
CA LEU A 723 3.33 1.58 -49.03
C LEU A 723 3.21 0.20 -49.69
N GLU A 724 2.05 -0.20 -50.22
CA GLU A 724 1.88 -1.40 -51.07
C GLU A 724 2.43 -1.23 -52.51
N GLY A 725 3.51 -0.46 -52.69
CA GLY A 725 4.04 -0.13 -54.02
C GLY A 725 5.48 -0.55 -54.33
N LYS A 726 6.31 -0.99 -53.37
CA LYS A 726 7.76 -1.19 -53.59
C LYS A 726 8.44 -2.28 -52.74
N SER A 727 7.90 -3.50 -52.67
CA SER A 727 8.61 -4.63 -52.03
C SER A 727 9.04 -5.79 -52.94
N ASP A 728 8.78 -5.74 -54.25
CA ASP A 728 9.05 -6.90 -55.13
C ASP A 728 10.46 -6.99 -55.75
N GLU A 729 11.43 -6.17 -55.32
CA GLU A 729 12.73 -6.11 -56.02
C GLU A 729 13.98 -6.24 -55.13
N LYS A 730 13.91 -6.93 -53.98
CA LYS A 730 15.14 -7.22 -53.19
C LYS A 730 15.31 -8.64 -52.62
N ASP A 731 14.41 -9.59 -52.85
CA ASP A 731 14.53 -10.94 -52.28
C ASP A 731 15.01 -12.06 -53.24
N VAL A 732 15.59 -11.71 -54.41
CA VAL A 732 16.05 -12.70 -55.40
C VAL A 732 17.55 -13.09 -55.27
N LYS A 733 18.28 -12.62 -54.24
CA LYS A 733 19.69 -13.02 -54.03
C LYS A 733 19.93 -13.78 -52.73
N ARG A 734 19.43 -15.02 -52.66
CA ARG A 734 20.11 -16.19 -52.05
C ARG A 734 19.24 -17.45 -52.17
N LYS A 735 19.02 -17.91 -53.41
CA LYS A 735 18.72 -19.33 -53.68
C LYS A 735 20.07 -20.01 -53.92
N ARG A 736 20.52 -20.85 -52.98
CA ARG A 736 21.49 -21.91 -53.26
C ARG A 736 20.74 -23.23 -53.10
N SER A 737 20.57 -23.89 -54.24
CA SER A 737 20.08 -25.24 -54.43
C SER A 737 20.92 -26.26 -53.67
N ASP A 738 20.27 -27.34 -53.27
CA ASP A 738 20.65 -28.75 -53.47
C ASP A 738 19.46 -29.55 -52.92
N THR A 739 18.43 -29.79 -53.74
CA THR A 739 18.23 -30.97 -54.61
C THR A 739 18.16 -32.29 -53.84
N GLU A 740 16.98 -32.88 -53.96
CA GLU A 740 16.49 -34.17 -53.52
C GLU A 740 17.36 -35.35 -53.95
N GLU A 741 17.47 -36.40 -53.12
CA GLU A 741 16.72 -37.65 -53.32
C GLU A 741 16.96 -38.69 -52.22
N ALA A 742 15.91 -39.49 -51.99
CA ALA A 742 15.88 -40.84 -51.42
C ALA A 742 15.90 -41.03 -49.88
N GLY A 743 14.77 -41.55 -49.38
CA GLY A 743 14.75 -42.86 -48.73
C GLY A 743 14.82 -42.92 -47.21
N LEU A 744 13.70 -43.37 -46.62
CA LEU A 744 13.61 -44.37 -45.53
C LEU A 744 14.81 -44.51 -44.56
N ASN A 745 14.62 -44.10 -43.29
CA ASN A 745 14.80 -44.94 -42.09
C ASN A 745 14.80 -44.09 -40.81
N GLY A 746 13.71 -44.20 -40.04
CA GLY A 746 13.49 -43.51 -38.77
C GLY A 746 14.07 -44.18 -37.53
N GLU A 747 15.01 -45.13 -37.66
CA GLU A 747 15.53 -45.90 -36.51
C GLU A 747 16.93 -45.47 -36.04
N SER A 748 17.72 -44.74 -36.84
CA SER A 748 19.11 -44.42 -36.46
C SER A 748 19.25 -43.25 -35.47
N ALA A 749 18.26 -42.36 -35.37
CA ALA A 749 18.30 -41.23 -34.44
C ALA A 749 18.09 -41.65 -32.97
N VAL A 750 17.35 -42.73 -32.73
CA VAL A 750 17.10 -43.27 -31.39
C VAL A 750 18.32 -44.02 -30.88
N GLU A 751 18.95 -44.87 -31.70
CA GLU A 751 20.21 -45.54 -31.33
C GLU A 751 21.35 -44.54 -31.06
N THR A 752 21.42 -43.44 -31.82
CA THR A 752 22.47 -42.43 -31.62
C THR A 752 22.27 -41.64 -30.31
N LEU A 753 21.02 -41.43 -29.88
CA LEU A 753 20.68 -40.80 -28.61
C LEU A 753 20.87 -41.75 -27.42
N GLU A 754 20.55 -43.02 -27.60
CA GLU A 754 20.70 -44.06 -26.57
C GLU A 754 22.17 -44.43 -26.33
N ALA A 755 22.98 -44.49 -27.40
CA ALA A 755 24.44 -44.63 -27.30
C ALA A 755 25.10 -43.42 -26.61
N LYS A 756 24.57 -42.20 -26.82
CA LYS A 756 25.04 -40.99 -26.12
C LYS A 756 24.68 -41.01 -24.63
N ARG A 757 23.50 -41.52 -24.29
CA ARG A 757 23.03 -41.66 -22.91
C ARG A 757 23.83 -42.71 -22.14
N GLN A 758 24.09 -43.86 -22.75
CA GLN A 758 24.93 -44.92 -22.17
C GLN A 758 26.37 -44.46 -21.95
N ARG A 759 26.93 -43.62 -22.85
CA ARG A 759 28.27 -43.04 -22.68
C ARG A 759 28.37 -42.09 -21.48
N ILE A 760 27.33 -41.29 -21.25
CA ILE A 760 27.26 -40.34 -20.12
C ILE A 760 27.10 -41.09 -18.79
N GLU A 761 26.32 -42.18 -18.76
CA GLU A 761 26.19 -43.03 -17.57
C GLU A 761 27.50 -43.77 -17.26
N HIS A 762 28.22 -44.26 -18.27
CA HIS A 762 29.51 -44.93 -18.06
C HIS A 762 30.61 -43.96 -17.59
N GLU A 763 30.64 -42.73 -18.12
CA GLU A 763 31.59 -41.69 -17.68
C GLU A 763 31.25 -41.12 -16.29
N GLY A 764 29.96 -41.12 -15.92
CA GLY A 764 29.50 -40.75 -14.58
C GLY A 764 29.90 -41.76 -13.51
N ILE A 765 29.79 -43.06 -13.81
CA ILE A 765 30.15 -44.15 -12.89
C ILE A 765 31.68 -44.28 -12.75
N ALA A 766 32.45 -44.08 -13.83
CA ALA A 766 33.91 -44.08 -13.76
C ALA A 766 34.46 -42.95 -12.88
N ARG A 767 33.89 -41.73 -12.97
CA ARG A 767 34.28 -40.60 -12.10
C ARG A 767 33.86 -40.76 -10.64
N PHE A 768 32.82 -41.55 -10.37
CA PHE A 768 32.39 -41.85 -9.00
C PHE A 768 33.27 -42.91 -8.34
N LEU A 769 33.78 -43.87 -9.13
CA LEU A 769 34.72 -44.89 -8.65
C LEU A 769 36.17 -44.39 -8.51
N ASP A 770 36.58 -43.38 -9.29
CA ASP A 770 37.87 -42.70 -9.12
C ASP A 770 37.88 -41.70 -7.93
N ALA A 771 36.71 -41.42 -7.34
CA ALA A 771 36.53 -40.53 -6.19
C ALA A 771 36.33 -41.29 -4.85
N LEU A 772 36.35 -42.63 -4.89
CA LEU A 772 36.42 -43.54 -3.75
C LEU A 772 37.81 -44.15 -3.68
#